data_AF-A0A1T4XWL2-F1
#
_entry.id   AF-A0A1T4XWL2-F1
#
_cell.length_a   1.000
_cell.length_b   1.000
_cell.length_c   1.000
_cell.angle_alpha   90.00
_cell.angle_beta   90.00
_cell.angle_gamma   90.00
#
_symmetry.space_group_name_H-M   'P 1'
#
loop_
_entity.id
_entity.type
_entity.pdbx_description
1 polymer ?
#
loop_
_entity_poly.entity_id
_entity_poly.type
_entity_poly.pdbx_seq_one_letter_code
_entity_poly.pdbx_strand_id
1 'polypeptide(L)'
;MHDDFPQTKYSHNLPRAKLFLRARLAWLWGYPLAAQDQTLTWQSLYFPGPWDQQISQIQAADLATAAYNYQRLVHAFPRALPQIVGVVEVWEQRVSLKLQAVRAVLEGKEIQPWQTLLLAEQGQARLLRQVEQFKLRQPQLSVLLDAFAWWLSLDPKALEQAVTWIEQEQVALHRVLDSFPEGIKICALLFILSQDLSAARVTSLLTILADPAWQEGGAFAYNRFMREHHVYFEYFPAQENGARLELPTLTQAVVEVDAWQRWLEQLITLPNKERRRRLDLLLKLLSPAVFRVWQQQSEHSQLFLMEFEDLAKQYRKFGHQVGQLSQYQKSVRKELIKAVQLAWQTFGQKEDWFIDNLPTWLADLSKMSDSFVYQALSVLDTQLQRLPATSRWRQPLILLKVFTHWQLILAAACEYDLNINVLRRFKLVLGWWLNYLQTAASAKALEQRLEPWAALDVYYSSRQRRPSRPRPPLHTLEYVMLTEDGILGREAVFLAELAKLCESAPDKMGDGLSFYYFYLRTFAHWPHGAYFQQFHALNIDPDFVEGRLVKVFDNFLVKDPSPEQFRALLGLWEMLENTTDYFQAKQLFEVLVSLKQSAYQGIYDYCLRHKAWSLLQPVTELITLFKPGEQVLPPKQLVSSDFADYPIALRSALTLLAHYHPQAEQVTERILADIKPSTTKLEQELEYLQLKLASCTDDGGLMPLKQRLANLQRRLQQPDTGSKPPSAKRLERLASKLENAALHAFFTVWEQHNFQTLHAQLHRAFTLETIPDEWLADKHKLRSLLGLSTLDPPERRIVSLLCQAQMQQAYPLVTAPANQAWLKKMQAKGLNLKPWVEGLELSSQLSLESKTMPVEMRFANNIFEVFRMGDHFQTCLSRGGVNFFSVVANAADINKRVLYFFDTEGNVLGRCLLAISDQGQLLRFYLYSHLPSEAINTCLQAFMSELVQQMGAQLGLTGTVAKLLAANWYDDGIESSYLDTEGKVFASLMSKLATLTADNIFKVVQDAFAPEVISELGVLHILRWPALIHRFDLKLSLALAGRQHLLLSEYALREIVRMLLLMDTKGKYSEAEKSAAIWTLAQTWLWEGLYEDIQSTGSFNTDEMSLLIEQQPWQALRLFHCSKRRTERRTDVYFRQRMDFYHAKTLIAVHRLRSAQKIINQLAAQGYSEEDLAKLRVT
;
A
#
# COMPACT_ATOMS: atom_id res chain seq x y z
N MET A 1 57.32 23.81 15.37
CA MET A 1 56.48 24.64 16.26
C MET A 1 55.33 25.21 15.44
N HIS A 2 54.34 24.38 15.11
CA HIS A 2 53.07 24.82 14.53
C HIS A 2 52.00 24.54 15.58
N ASP A 3 51.28 25.59 15.97
CA ASP A 3 50.28 25.59 17.04
C ASP A 3 49.08 24.69 16.71
N ASP A 4 48.93 23.63 17.50
CA ASP A 4 47.67 22.90 17.67
C ASP A 4 46.70 23.75 18.50
N PHE A 5 45.97 24.66 17.84
CA PHE A 5 44.80 25.26 18.48
C PHE A 5 43.64 24.26 18.48
N PRO A 6 42.99 24.00 19.62
CA PRO A 6 41.84 23.11 19.68
C PRO A 6 40.72 23.70 18.82
N GLN A 7 40.26 22.95 17.82
CA GLN A 7 39.05 23.30 17.07
C GLN A 7 37.88 23.37 18.05
N THR A 8 37.58 24.60 18.47
CA THR A 8 36.66 24.88 19.56
C THR A 8 35.21 24.50 19.21
N LYS A 9 34.49 23.98 20.21
CA LYS A 9 33.06 23.58 20.21
C LYS A 9 32.04 24.67 19.80
N TYR A 10 32.46 25.81 19.25
CA TYR A 10 31.62 26.99 19.05
C TYR A 10 30.94 27.08 17.65
N SER A 11 31.28 26.22 16.68
CA SER A 11 30.63 26.24 15.36
C SER A 11 29.13 25.89 15.40
N HIS A 12 28.65 25.27 16.49
CA HIS A 12 27.25 24.87 16.65
C HIS A 12 26.25 26.01 16.86
N ASN A 13 26.70 27.24 17.19
CA ASN A 13 25.78 28.35 17.50
C ASN A 13 25.39 29.20 16.27
N LEU A 14 26.17 29.20 15.19
CA LEU A 14 25.84 29.99 13.98
C LEU A 14 24.55 29.51 13.30
N PRO A 15 24.29 28.19 13.11
CA PRO A 15 23.01 27.71 12.59
C PRO A 15 21.83 28.08 13.51
N ARG A 16 22.03 28.07 14.83
CA ARG A 16 21.00 28.44 15.82
C ARG A 16 20.66 29.92 15.77
N ALA A 17 21.65 30.79 15.63
CA ALA A 17 21.44 32.23 15.46
C ALA A 17 20.68 32.53 14.16
N LYS A 18 21.07 31.89 13.04
CA LYS A 18 20.35 32.01 11.75
C LYS A 18 18.90 31.51 11.84
N LEU A 19 18.68 30.38 12.51
CA LEU A 19 17.33 29.84 12.72
C LEU A 19 16.48 30.76 13.60
N PHE A 20 17.05 31.33 14.66
CA PHE A 20 16.36 32.27 15.55
C PHE A 20 15.96 33.55 14.81
N LEU A 21 16.91 34.15 14.08
CA LEU A 21 16.69 35.33 13.23
C LEU A 21 15.55 35.06 12.24
N ARG A 22 15.59 33.92 11.55
CA ARG A 22 14.56 33.54 10.57
C ARG A 22 13.20 33.28 11.22
N ALA A 23 13.16 32.56 12.33
CA ALA A 23 11.90 32.18 12.97
C ALA A 23 11.18 33.37 13.66
N ARG A 24 11.93 34.36 14.16
CA ARG A 24 11.37 35.42 15.01
C ARG A 24 11.42 36.81 14.41
N LEU A 25 12.31 37.05 13.45
CA LEU A 25 12.59 38.38 12.91
C LEU A 25 12.61 38.42 11.37
N ALA A 26 12.31 37.31 10.67
CA ALA A 26 12.35 37.29 9.20
C ALA A 26 11.43 38.32 8.53
N TRP A 27 10.31 38.65 9.17
CA TRP A 27 9.39 39.65 8.64
C TRP A 27 10.02 41.05 8.56
N LEU A 28 11.08 41.33 9.33
CA LEU A 28 11.83 42.58 9.19
C LEU A 28 12.44 42.73 7.80
N TRP A 29 12.65 41.66 7.02
CA TRP A 29 13.00 41.77 5.60
C TRP A 29 11.73 41.75 4.77
N GLY A 30 11.03 42.87 4.71
CA GLY A 30 9.80 43.01 3.93
C GLY A 30 9.40 44.47 3.75
N TYR A 31 8.24 44.68 3.14
CA TYR A 31 7.68 46.00 2.85
C TYR A 31 6.17 46.04 3.06
N PRO A 32 5.60 47.22 3.36
CA PRO A 32 4.16 47.37 3.55
C PRO A 32 3.41 47.28 2.21
N LEU A 33 2.25 46.61 2.22
CA LEU A 33 1.32 46.54 1.07
C LEU A 33 0.14 47.50 1.26
N ALA A 34 -0.53 47.43 2.40
CA ALA A 34 -1.68 48.27 2.74
C ALA A 34 -1.86 48.35 4.25
N ALA A 35 -2.35 49.49 4.75
CA ALA A 35 -2.71 49.68 6.15
C ALA A 35 -4.24 49.82 6.28
N GLN A 36 -4.86 48.99 7.13
CA GLN A 36 -6.28 49.02 7.44
C GLN A 36 -6.47 48.75 8.93
N ASP A 37 -7.26 49.57 9.64
CA ASP A 37 -7.69 49.34 11.03
C ASP A 37 -6.57 48.96 12.01
N GLN A 38 -5.50 49.76 12.07
CA GLN A 38 -4.31 49.51 12.92
C GLN A 38 -3.59 48.18 12.63
N THR A 39 -3.85 47.58 11.47
CA THR A 39 -3.17 46.39 10.98
C THR A 39 -2.48 46.72 9.67
N LEU A 40 -1.22 46.30 9.54
CA LEU A 40 -0.40 46.52 8.35
C LEU A 40 -0.21 45.20 7.62
N THR A 41 -0.73 45.09 6.41
CA THR A 41 -0.43 43.96 5.53
C THR A 41 1.00 44.11 5.05
N TRP A 42 1.83 43.09 5.30
CA TRP A 42 3.27 43.14 5.13
C TRP A 42 3.78 41.97 4.30
N GLN A 43 4.47 42.25 3.21
CA GLN A 43 5.10 41.23 2.36
C GLN A 43 6.51 40.96 2.87
N SER A 44 6.73 39.78 3.46
CA SER A 44 8.06 39.33 3.87
C SER A 44 8.78 38.65 2.70
N LEU A 45 10.03 39.04 2.47
CA LEU A 45 10.97 38.51 1.47
C LEU A 45 12.38 38.42 2.10
N TYR A 46 12.81 37.24 2.50
CA TYR A 46 14.12 37.11 3.16
C TYR A 46 15.31 37.28 2.19
N PHE A 47 16.31 38.07 2.58
CA PHE A 47 17.54 38.32 1.81
C PHE A 47 18.80 38.04 2.65
N PRO A 48 19.83 37.32 2.14
CA PRO A 48 19.91 36.60 0.86
C PRO A 48 19.46 35.13 0.99
N GLY A 49 18.16 34.83 0.87
CA GLY A 49 17.58 33.47 0.87
C GLY A 49 17.63 32.71 2.23
N PRO A 50 16.70 31.78 2.50
CA PRO A 50 15.75 31.19 1.57
C PRO A 50 14.50 32.04 1.33
N TRP A 51 13.96 31.88 0.14
CA TRP A 51 12.90 32.66 -0.49
C TRP A 51 11.51 32.37 0.06
N ASP A 52 11.39 32.21 1.37
CA ASP A 52 10.08 32.01 1.98
C ASP A 52 9.30 33.32 1.85
N GLN A 53 8.17 33.22 1.17
CA GLN A 53 7.26 34.34 0.97
C GLN A 53 6.15 34.19 2.00
N GLN A 54 5.94 35.24 2.79
CA GLN A 54 4.84 35.27 3.74
C GLN A 54 4.23 36.65 3.75
N ILE A 55 2.96 36.74 3.36
CA ILE A 55 2.14 37.90 3.66
C ILE A 55 1.69 37.74 5.11
N SER A 56 2.04 38.71 5.95
CA SER A 56 1.70 38.73 7.37
C SER A 56 0.88 39.98 7.67
N GLN A 57 0.01 39.89 8.67
CA GLN A 57 -0.67 41.04 9.24
C GLN A 57 0.13 41.48 10.47
N ILE A 58 0.72 42.68 10.44
CA ILE A 58 1.58 43.21 11.51
C ILE A 58 0.75 44.17 12.36
N GLN A 59 0.81 44.00 13.67
CA GLN A 59 0.16 44.84 14.68
C GLN A 59 1.18 45.39 15.69
N ALA A 60 0.75 46.30 16.56
CA ALA A 60 1.60 46.88 17.60
C ALA A 60 2.24 45.82 18.53
N ALA A 61 1.53 44.70 18.78
CA ALA A 61 2.05 43.59 19.59
C ALA A 61 3.23 42.86 18.91
N ASP A 62 3.22 42.74 17.58
CA ASP A 62 4.32 42.14 16.83
C ASP A 62 5.57 43.00 16.89
N LEU A 63 5.41 44.33 16.91
CA LEU A 63 6.53 45.27 17.09
C LEU A 63 7.18 45.11 18.47
N ALA A 64 6.38 45.02 19.53
CA ALA A 64 6.89 44.76 20.88
C ALA A 64 7.61 43.41 20.96
N THR A 65 7.04 42.39 20.32
CA THR A 65 7.63 41.05 20.26
C THR A 65 8.95 41.04 19.48
N ALA A 66 9.03 41.74 18.36
CA ALA A 66 10.25 41.89 17.58
C ALA A 66 11.31 42.68 18.35
N ALA A 67 10.92 43.75 19.06
CA ALA A 67 11.80 44.52 19.92
C ALA A 67 12.47 43.64 20.99
N TYR A 68 11.67 42.83 21.67
CA TYR A 68 12.18 41.86 22.65
C TYR A 68 13.08 40.80 22.00
N ASN A 69 12.69 40.25 20.86
CA ASN A 69 13.42 39.17 20.21
C ASN A 69 14.78 39.62 19.65
N TYR A 70 14.92 40.84 19.13
CA TYR A 70 16.23 41.30 18.63
C TYR A 70 17.20 41.55 19.80
N GLN A 71 16.75 42.14 20.91
CA GLN A 71 17.57 42.30 22.12
C GLN A 71 18.05 40.95 22.65
N ARG A 72 17.13 39.98 22.70
CA ARG A 72 17.47 38.61 23.08
C ARG A 72 18.47 37.97 22.14
N LEU A 73 18.37 38.22 20.82
CA LEU A 73 19.31 37.68 19.83
C LEU A 73 20.74 38.23 20.06
N VAL A 74 20.87 39.53 20.34
CA VAL A 74 22.15 40.19 20.66
C VAL A 74 22.80 39.53 21.88
N HIS A 75 22.04 39.34 22.96
CA HIS A 75 22.55 38.72 24.19
C HIS A 75 22.81 37.21 24.07
N ALA A 76 21.97 36.47 23.36
CA ALA A 76 22.07 35.01 23.27
C ALA A 76 23.17 34.55 22.31
N PHE A 77 23.55 35.37 21.33
CA PHE A 77 24.49 35.00 20.27
C PHE A 77 25.61 36.04 20.03
N PRO A 78 26.31 36.54 21.06
CA PRO A 78 27.22 37.69 20.95
C PRO A 78 28.41 37.45 19.99
N ARG A 79 28.81 36.19 19.77
CA ARG A 79 29.90 35.83 18.84
C ARG A 79 29.42 35.41 17.45
N ALA A 80 28.21 34.89 17.34
CA ALA A 80 27.67 34.38 16.07
C ALA A 80 26.93 35.48 15.30
N LEU A 81 26.27 36.40 16.01
CA LEU A 81 25.51 37.48 15.39
C LEU A 81 26.37 38.44 14.55
N PRO A 82 27.57 38.89 14.97
CA PRO A 82 28.42 39.74 14.14
C PRO A 82 28.78 39.12 12.78
N GLN A 83 28.86 37.79 12.71
CA GLN A 83 29.13 37.07 11.45
C GLN A 83 27.93 37.04 10.51
N ILE A 84 26.73 37.34 11.00
CA ILE A 84 25.49 37.36 10.22
C ILE A 84 25.13 38.79 9.80
N VAL A 85 25.26 39.76 10.71
CA VAL A 85 24.75 41.13 10.49
C VAL A 85 25.84 42.21 10.38
N GLY A 86 27.11 41.84 10.52
CA GLY A 86 28.23 42.79 10.53
C GLY A 86 28.37 43.48 11.90
N VAL A 87 28.47 44.81 11.89
CA VAL A 87 28.58 45.61 13.12
C VAL A 87 27.25 45.60 13.85
N VAL A 88 27.20 44.96 15.02
CA VAL A 88 25.95 44.65 15.73
C VAL A 88 25.25 45.92 16.21
N GLU A 89 26.00 46.91 16.68
CA GLU A 89 25.48 48.18 17.19
C GLU A 89 24.77 48.97 16.09
N VAL A 90 25.36 48.97 14.90
CA VAL A 90 24.79 49.60 13.69
C VAL A 90 23.52 48.85 13.26
N TRP A 91 23.57 47.52 13.23
CA TRP A 91 22.40 46.70 12.89
C TRP A 91 21.26 46.93 13.90
N GLU A 92 21.57 46.99 15.18
CA GLU A 92 20.61 47.25 16.26
C GLU A 92 19.93 48.61 16.09
N GLN A 93 20.71 49.66 15.81
CA GLN A 93 20.18 51.00 15.54
C GLN A 93 19.22 50.99 14.34
N ARG A 94 19.57 50.28 13.25
CA ARG A 94 18.70 50.15 12.06
C ARG A 94 17.42 49.37 12.36
N VAL A 95 17.50 48.28 13.13
CA VAL A 95 16.30 47.52 13.55
C VAL A 95 15.39 48.40 14.40
N SER A 96 15.95 49.16 15.34
CA SER A 96 15.18 50.11 16.17
C SER A 96 14.47 51.17 15.31
N LEU A 97 15.19 51.82 14.40
CA LEU A 97 14.62 52.82 13.48
C LEU A 97 13.54 52.22 12.59
N LYS A 98 13.74 51.00 12.08
CA LYS A 98 12.74 50.30 11.28
C LYS A 98 11.47 49.99 12.07
N LEU A 99 11.60 49.50 13.30
CA LEU A 99 10.44 49.25 14.16
C LEU A 99 9.68 50.55 14.50
N GLN A 100 10.38 51.66 14.72
CA GLN A 100 9.76 52.98 14.91
C GLN A 100 9.04 53.46 13.66
N ALA A 101 9.64 53.28 12.49
CA ALA A 101 9.03 53.65 11.22
C ALA A 101 7.77 52.80 10.92
N VAL A 102 7.82 51.49 11.13
CA VAL A 102 6.64 50.61 10.97
C VAL A 102 5.53 51.00 11.96
N ARG A 103 5.89 51.34 13.20
CA ARG A 103 4.93 51.87 14.19
C ARG A 103 4.25 53.15 13.69
N ALA A 104 5.01 54.08 13.13
CA ALA A 104 4.44 55.31 12.62
C ALA A 104 3.48 55.07 11.45
N VAL A 105 3.78 54.11 10.55
CA VAL A 105 2.85 53.67 9.49
C VAL A 105 1.56 53.07 10.08
N LEU A 106 1.67 52.23 11.12
CA LEU A 106 0.48 51.69 11.83
C LEU A 106 -0.37 52.79 12.48
N GLU A 107 0.26 53.87 12.93
CA GLU A 107 -0.39 55.06 13.48
C GLU A 107 -0.97 55.99 12.38
N GLY A 108 -0.89 55.59 11.10
CA GLY A 108 -1.41 56.36 9.97
C GLY A 108 -0.53 57.54 9.54
N LYS A 109 0.72 57.61 10.02
CA LYS A 109 1.66 58.65 9.62
C LYS A 109 2.29 58.28 8.28
N GLU A 110 2.39 59.27 7.40
CA GLU A 110 3.14 59.11 6.16
C GLU A 110 4.64 59.07 6.47
N ILE A 111 5.31 58.00 6.04
CA ILE A 111 6.74 57.79 6.24
C ILE A 111 7.42 57.73 4.88
N GLN A 112 8.39 58.62 4.68
CA GLN A 112 9.34 58.53 3.57
C GLN A 112 10.48 57.58 4.01
N PRO A 113 10.50 56.31 3.57
CA PRO A 113 11.42 55.30 4.11
C PRO A 113 12.88 55.67 3.86
N TRP A 114 13.18 56.35 2.76
CA TRP A 114 14.54 56.82 2.43
C TRP A 114 15.07 57.84 3.41
N GLN A 115 14.24 58.80 3.83
CA GLN A 115 14.63 59.79 4.82
C GLN A 115 14.71 59.12 6.20
N THR A 116 13.74 58.28 6.56
CA THR A 116 13.65 57.77 7.92
C THR A 116 14.66 56.65 8.22
N LEU A 117 14.87 55.72 7.28
CA LEU A 117 15.66 54.51 7.51
C LEU A 117 17.15 54.69 7.21
N LEU A 118 17.54 55.71 6.45
CA LEU A 118 18.93 55.97 6.06
C LEU A 118 19.63 57.06 6.90
N LEU A 119 18.91 57.75 7.79
CA LEU A 119 19.48 58.76 8.70
C LEU A 119 20.46 58.20 9.74
N ALA A 120 20.51 56.87 9.90
CA ALA A 120 21.31 56.21 10.93
C ALA A 120 22.84 56.37 10.73
N GLU A 121 23.32 56.65 9.52
CA GLU A 121 24.75 56.56 9.19
C GLU A 121 25.32 57.79 8.48
N GLN A 122 26.51 58.20 8.92
CA GLN A 122 27.34 59.17 8.21
C GLN A 122 27.83 58.55 6.89
N GLY A 123 27.36 59.07 5.75
CA GLY A 123 27.79 58.64 4.41
C GLY A 123 26.65 58.38 3.42
N GLN A 124 25.41 58.20 3.89
CA GLN A 124 24.28 57.88 3.01
C GLN A 124 23.60 59.09 2.37
N ALA A 125 24.04 60.32 2.69
CA ALA A 125 23.51 61.56 2.09
C ALA A 125 23.62 61.56 0.55
N ARG A 126 24.63 60.89 -0.01
CA ARG A 126 24.78 60.72 -1.46
C ARG A 126 23.66 59.83 -2.04
N LEU A 127 23.40 58.68 -1.41
CA LEU A 127 22.36 57.75 -1.83
C LEU A 127 20.98 58.40 -1.71
N LEU A 128 20.72 59.14 -0.62
CA LEU A 128 19.47 59.88 -0.44
C LEU A 128 19.24 60.90 -1.58
N ARG A 129 20.24 61.73 -1.89
CA ARG A 129 20.15 62.67 -3.02
C ARG A 129 19.96 61.96 -4.36
N GLN A 130 20.65 60.84 -4.59
CA GLN A 130 20.50 60.06 -5.81
C GLN A 130 19.06 59.54 -5.96
N VAL A 131 18.48 59.00 -4.88
CA VAL A 131 17.10 58.50 -4.90
C VAL A 131 16.10 59.64 -5.07
N GLU A 132 16.27 60.77 -4.39
CA GLU A 132 15.39 61.94 -4.56
C GLU A 132 15.42 62.45 -6.01
N GLN A 133 16.61 62.58 -6.60
CA GLN A 133 16.76 62.92 -8.02
C GLN A 133 16.17 61.86 -8.95
N PHE A 134 16.28 60.57 -8.59
CA PHE A 134 15.73 59.49 -9.39
C PHE A 134 14.20 59.46 -9.33
N LYS A 135 13.58 59.63 -8.15
CA LYS A 135 12.13 59.75 -7.98
C LYS A 135 11.56 60.93 -8.76
N LEU A 136 12.27 62.06 -8.81
CA LEU A 136 11.88 63.22 -9.63
C LEU A 136 11.93 62.91 -11.13
N ARG A 137 12.92 62.14 -11.59
CA ARG A 137 13.06 61.75 -13.01
C ARG A 137 12.10 60.63 -13.44
N GLN A 138 11.79 59.69 -12.55
CA GLN A 138 10.99 58.49 -12.82
C GLN A 138 9.92 58.28 -11.72
N PRO A 139 8.87 59.12 -11.67
CA PRO A 139 7.87 59.07 -10.61
C PRO A 139 7.13 57.72 -10.54
N GLN A 140 6.93 57.05 -11.67
CA GLN A 140 6.38 55.69 -11.76
C GLN A 140 7.16 54.62 -10.97
N LEU A 141 8.47 54.79 -10.75
CA LEU A 141 9.29 53.83 -9.98
C LEU A 141 9.40 54.19 -8.50
N SER A 142 8.76 55.27 -8.05
CA SER A 142 8.84 55.74 -6.66
C SER A 142 8.38 54.70 -5.65
N VAL A 143 7.27 54.01 -5.94
CA VAL A 143 6.71 52.95 -5.10
C VAL A 143 7.65 51.76 -4.97
N LEU A 144 8.31 51.37 -6.08
CA LEU A 144 9.30 50.29 -6.08
C LEU A 144 10.52 50.67 -5.24
N LEU A 145 11.02 51.89 -5.40
CA LEU A 145 12.10 52.42 -4.57
C LEU A 145 11.70 52.39 -3.09
N ASP A 146 10.53 52.90 -2.74
CA ASP A 146 10.06 52.89 -1.34
C ASP A 146 9.97 51.49 -0.76
N ALA A 147 9.43 50.53 -1.52
CA ALA A 147 9.40 49.13 -1.11
C ALA A 147 10.80 48.55 -0.89
N PHE A 148 11.79 48.90 -1.72
CA PHE A 148 13.16 48.44 -1.58
C PHE A 148 13.88 49.07 -0.39
N ALA A 149 13.65 50.36 -0.10
CA ALA A 149 14.16 50.98 1.12
C ALA A 149 13.58 50.31 2.37
N TRP A 150 12.28 50.01 2.37
CA TRP A 150 11.69 49.19 3.43
C TRP A 150 12.37 47.84 3.52
N TRP A 151 12.45 47.10 2.42
CA TRP A 151 12.94 45.74 2.40
C TRP A 151 14.42 45.60 2.81
N LEU A 152 15.30 46.40 2.21
CA LEU A 152 16.76 46.27 2.33
C LEU A 152 17.41 47.25 3.32
N SER A 153 16.63 48.02 4.09
CA SER A 153 17.15 48.97 5.11
C SER A 153 18.11 48.38 6.13
N LEU A 154 18.08 47.06 6.38
CA LEU A 154 19.03 46.42 7.29
C LEU A 154 20.38 46.11 6.64
N ASP A 155 20.47 46.19 5.30
CA ASP A 155 21.67 45.98 4.48
C ASP A 155 21.82 47.11 3.44
N PRO A 156 22.38 48.27 3.82
CA PRO A 156 22.48 49.43 2.95
C PRO A 156 23.38 49.22 1.74
N LYS A 157 24.32 48.25 1.81
CA LYS A 157 25.10 47.89 0.62
C LYS A 157 24.20 47.23 -0.42
N ALA A 158 23.35 46.30 0.00
CA ALA A 158 22.34 45.71 -0.89
C ALA A 158 21.35 46.76 -1.39
N LEU A 159 20.97 47.73 -0.55
CA LEU A 159 20.08 48.83 -0.96
C LEU A 159 20.72 49.75 -2.02
N GLU A 160 21.99 50.14 -1.85
CA GLU A 160 22.73 50.94 -2.84
C GLU A 160 22.87 50.19 -4.17
N GLN A 161 23.15 48.89 -4.11
CA GLN A 161 23.16 48.00 -5.28
C GLN A 161 21.80 47.95 -5.95
N ALA A 162 20.70 47.89 -5.17
CA ALA A 162 19.36 47.90 -5.72
C ALA A 162 18.99 49.20 -6.40
N VAL A 163 19.35 50.36 -5.82
CA VAL A 163 19.11 51.67 -6.46
C VAL A 163 19.86 51.76 -7.79
N THR A 164 21.11 51.32 -7.81
CA THR A 164 21.92 51.31 -9.03
C THR A 164 21.30 50.39 -10.09
N TRP A 165 20.82 49.21 -9.68
CA TRP A 165 20.15 48.27 -10.57
C TRP A 165 18.80 48.80 -11.10
N ILE A 166 18.00 49.44 -10.25
CA ILE A 166 16.74 50.07 -10.64
C ILE A 166 16.99 51.21 -11.64
N GLU A 167 18.04 52.02 -11.44
CA GLU A 167 18.40 53.10 -12.35
C GLU A 167 18.85 52.57 -13.73
N GLN A 168 19.57 51.44 -13.76
CA GLN A 168 20.00 50.78 -14.98
C GLN A 168 18.83 50.15 -15.75
N GLU A 169 17.89 49.53 -15.04
CA GLU A 169 16.81 48.72 -15.62
C GLU A 169 15.44 49.42 -15.62
N GLN A 170 15.43 50.75 -15.46
CA GLN A 170 14.24 51.56 -15.19
C GLN A 170 13.08 51.33 -16.17
N VAL A 171 13.38 51.17 -17.47
CA VAL A 171 12.35 51.02 -18.52
C VAL A 171 11.63 49.68 -18.39
N ALA A 172 12.37 48.60 -18.17
CA ALA A 172 11.80 47.25 -18.07
C ALA A 172 11.09 47.06 -16.72
N LEU A 173 11.64 47.60 -15.63
CA LEU A 173 11.00 47.53 -14.31
C LEU A 173 9.67 48.27 -14.27
N HIS A 174 9.57 49.43 -14.90
CA HIS A 174 8.32 50.16 -15.00
C HIS A 174 7.23 49.32 -15.67
N ARG A 175 7.55 48.65 -16.78
CA ARG A 175 6.60 47.78 -17.48
C ARG A 175 6.18 46.57 -16.64
N VAL A 176 7.10 45.98 -15.87
CA VAL A 176 6.77 44.88 -14.95
C VAL A 176 5.83 45.37 -13.83
N LEU A 177 6.05 46.57 -13.29
CA LEU A 177 5.13 47.13 -12.28
C LEU A 177 3.72 47.35 -12.84
N ASP A 178 3.62 47.85 -14.06
CA ASP A 178 2.33 48.13 -14.71
C ASP A 178 1.60 46.83 -15.11
N SER A 179 2.34 45.80 -15.50
CA SER A 179 1.76 44.57 -16.08
C SER A 179 1.36 43.54 -15.02
N PHE A 180 1.85 43.64 -13.78
CA PHE A 180 1.61 42.64 -12.75
C PHE A 180 1.11 43.26 -11.44
N PRO A 181 -0.02 42.78 -10.88
CA PRO A 181 -0.51 43.22 -9.57
C PRO A 181 0.49 43.02 -8.42
N GLU A 182 1.38 42.03 -8.56
CA GLU A 182 2.47 41.75 -7.62
C GLU A 182 3.83 42.25 -8.16
N GLY A 183 3.84 43.28 -9.02
CA GLY A 183 5.02 43.76 -9.73
C GLY A 183 6.21 44.07 -8.82
N ILE A 184 5.98 44.70 -7.66
CA ILE A 184 7.04 45.00 -6.68
C ILE A 184 7.71 43.70 -6.19
N LYS A 185 6.92 42.66 -5.93
CA LYS A 185 7.42 41.35 -5.50
C LYS A 185 8.25 40.70 -6.60
N ILE A 186 7.79 40.79 -7.86
CA ILE A 186 8.50 40.27 -9.02
C ILE A 186 9.84 41.00 -9.19
N CYS A 187 9.85 42.34 -9.15
CA CYS A 187 11.06 43.16 -9.19
C CYS A 187 12.03 42.82 -8.04
N ALA A 188 11.51 42.61 -6.83
CA ALA A 188 12.30 42.21 -5.68
C ALA A 188 13.00 40.86 -5.92
N LEU A 189 12.27 39.85 -6.38
CA LEU A 189 12.84 38.53 -6.70
C LEU A 189 13.86 38.60 -7.85
N LEU A 190 13.62 39.44 -8.87
CA LEU A 190 14.56 39.70 -9.96
C LEU A 190 15.84 40.39 -9.48
N PHE A 191 15.73 41.30 -8.51
CA PHE A 191 16.90 41.89 -7.86
C PHE A 191 17.71 40.83 -7.11
N ILE A 192 17.08 39.91 -6.35
CA ILE A 192 17.90 38.89 -5.68
C ILE A 192 18.56 37.95 -6.68
N LEU A 193 17.88 37.64 -7.79
CA LEU A 193 18.51 36.94 -8.91
C LEU A 193 19.69 37.71 -9.48
N SER A 194 19.64 39.06 -9.54
CA SER A 194 20.75 39.88 -10.05
C SER A 194 21.97 39.88 -9.16
N GLN A 195 21.81 39.57 -7.88
CA GLN A 195 22.95 39.34 -6.99
C GLN A 195 23.67 38.01 -7.26
N ASP A 196 22.93 37.03 -7.77
CA ASP A 196 23.46 35.69 -8.06
C ASP A 196 23.81 35.50 -9.56
N LEU A 197 23.35 36.35 -10.48
CA LEU A 197 23.51 36.22 -11.93
C LEU A 197 24.27 37.40 -12.52
N SER A 198 24.88 37.21 -13.70
CA SER A 198 25.44 38.35 -14.43
C SER A 198 24.34 39.34 -14.83
N ALA A 199 24.66 40.63 -14.82
CA ALA A 199 23.72 41.69 -15.19
C ALA A 199 22.99 41.38 -16.50
N ALA A 200 23.74 40.99 -17.54
CA ALA A 200 23.19 40.61 -18.85
C ALA A 200 22.08 39.54 -18.78
N ARG A 201 22.18 38.55 -17.88
CA ARG A 201 21.17 37.50 -17.73
C ARG A 201 19.90 38.02 -17.09
N VAL A 202 20.03 38.91 -16.11
CA VAL A 202 18.86 39.52 -15.48
C VAL A 202 18.20 40.50 -16.43
N THR A 203 18.97 41.35 -17.12
CA THR A 203 18.47 42.26 -18.14
C THR A 203 17.65 41.51 -19.20
N SER A 204 18.13 40.36 -19.70
CA SER A 204 17.36 39.53 -20.64
C SER A 204 16.03 39.04 -20.07
N LEU A 205 16.03 38.51 -18.84
CA LEU A 205 14.79 38.06 -18.19
C LEU A 205 13.83 39.23 -17.92
N LEU A 206 14.36 40.39 -17.54
CA LEU A 206 13.58 41.60 -17.32
C LEU A 206 12.93 42.08 -18.62
N THR A 207 13.70 42.08 -19.72
CA THR A 207 13.23 42.51 -21.04
C THR A 207 12.08 41.62 -21.50
N ILE A 208 12.17 40.32 -21.24
CA ILE A 208 11.11 39.35 -21.48
C ILE A 208 9.87 39.68 -20.65
N LEU A 209 9.99 39.85 -19.34
CA LEU A 209 8.86 40.14 -18.46
C LEU A 209 8.23 41.51 -18.74
N ALA A 210 9.00 42.42 -19.33
CA ALA A 210 8.58 43.75 -19.74
C ALA A 210 8.00 43.79 -21.16
N ASP A 211 7.93 42.66 -21.87
CA ASP A 211 7.39 42.59 -23.22
C ASP A 211 5.85 42.58 -23.20
N PRO A 212 5.16 43.34 -24.06
CA PRO A 212 3.70 43.41 -24.08
C PRO A 212 2.98 42.07 -24.33
N ALA A 213 3.64 41.07 -24.94
CA ALA A 213 3.10 39.73 -25.08
C ALA A 213 2.83 39.05 -23.72
N TRP A 214 3.33 39.63 -22.63
CA TRP A 214 3.15 39.16 -21.26
C TRP A 214 2.05 39.90 -20.50
N GLN A 215 1.34 40.82 -21.18
CA GLN A 215 0.15 41.51 -20.67
C GLN A 215 -1.09 40.57 -20.69
N GLU A 216 -2.13 40.93 -19.95
CA GLU A 216 -3.44 40.27 -19.98
C GLU A 216 -3.96 40.20 -21.43
N GLY A 217 -3.83 39.03 -22.06
CA GLY A 217 -4.21 38.76 -23.45
C GLY A 217 -3.17 37.97 -24.27
N GLY A 218 -1.88 38.03 -23.92
CA GLY A 218 -0.79 37.32 -24.63
C GLY A 218 -0.23 36.07 -23.93
N ALA A 219 -0.78 35.73 -22.75
CA ALA A 219 -0.29 34.72 -21.80
C ALA A 219 -0.24 33.25 -22.29
N PHE A 220 -0.59 32.98 -23.55
CA PHE A 220 -0.67 31.64 -24.15
C PHE A 220 0.70 30.95 -24.28
N ALA A 221 1.80 31.71 -24.44
CA ALA A 221 3.13 31.15 -24.73
C ALA A 221 3.89 30.65 -23.48
N TYR A 222 3.72 31.30 -22.33
CA TYR A 222 4.60 31.08 -21.18
C TYR A 222 4.19 29.94 -20.25
N ASN A 223 2.89 29.83 -19.95
CA ASN A 223 2.39 28.77 -19.07
C ASN A 223 2.47 27.40 -19.75
N ARG A 224 2.35 27.37 -21.08
CA ARG A 224 2.67 26.20 -21.89
C ARG A 224 4.14 25.81 -21.69
N PHE A 225 5.07 26.73 -21.92
CA PHE A 225 6.51 26.49 -21.83
C PHE A 225 7.01 26.06 -20.43
N MET A 226 6.67 26.80 -19.37
CA MET A 226 7.20 26.53 -18.02
C MET A 226 6.55 25.30 -17.38
N ARG A 227 5.26 25.04 -17.64
CA ARG A 227 4.56 23.84 -17.17
C ARG A 227 4.98 22.59 -17.95
N GLU A 228 5.25 22.72 -19.26
CA GLU A 228 5.81 21.67 -20.11
C GLU A 228 7.28 21.34 -19.76
N HIS A 229 8.08 22.30 -19.26
CA HIS A 229 9.54 22.15 -19.20
C HIS A 229 10.17 22.32 -17.81
N HIS A 230 9.42 22.64 -16.75
CA HIS A 230 9.95 22.71 -15.38
C HIS A 230 10.72 21.43 -14.96
N VAL A 231 10.15 20.26 -15.24
CA VAL A 231 10.79 18.95 -14.99
C VAL A 231 11.97 18.72 -15.96
N TYR A 232 11.96 19.32 -17.14
CA TYR A 232 13.09 19.29 -18.08
C TYR A 232 14.33 19.96 -17.48
N PHE A 233 14.16 21.11 -16.81
CA PHE A 233 15.25 21.89 -16.22
C PHE A 233 15.75 21.36 -14.87
N GLU A 234 14.88 20.75 -14.05
CA GLU A 234 15.23 20.21 -12.73
C GLU A 234 16.17 18.97 -12.80
N TYR A 235 16.20 18.32 -13.98
CA TYR A 235 16.93 17.08 -14.26
C TYR A 235 17.86 17.15 -15.48
N PHE A 236 18.09 18.35 -16.04
CA PHE A 236 19.07 18.53 -17.12
C PHE A 236 20.49 18.41 -16.52
N PRO A 237 21.43 17.60 -17.05
CA PRO A 237 22.82 17.63 -16.61
C PRO A 237 23.57 18.73 -17.37
N ALA A 238 24.35 19.58 -16.68
CA ALA A 238 25.29 20.45 -17.37
C ALA A 238 26.36 19.57 -18.03
N GLN A 239 26.55 19.67 -19.35
CA GLN A 239 27.72 19.11 -20.03
C GLN A 239 28.66 20.24 -20.42
N GLU A 240 29.97 20.03 -20.25
CA GLU A 240 31.03 21.03 -20.36
C GLU A 240 31.34 21.53 -21.78
N ASN A 241 30.67 21.07 -22.84
CA ASN A 241 31.06 21.47 -24.21
C ASN A 241 29.86 21.83 -25.09
N GLY A 242 29.47 23.11 -25.06
CA GLY A 242 29.06 23.87 -26.24
C GLY A 242 27.84 23.44 -27.06
N ALA A 243 26.96 22.56 -26.59
CA ALA A 243 25.73 22.24 -27.32
C ALA A 243 24.67 23.36 -27.19
N ARG A 244 24.25 23.94 -28.32
CA ARG A 244 23.13 24.89 -28.44
C ARG A 244 21.78 24.18 -28.27
N LEU A 245 20.84 24.83 -27.62
CA LEU A 245 19.47 24.38 -27.39
C LEU A 245 18.62 24.78 -28.61
N GLU A 246 18.73 24.07 -29.75
CA GLU A 246 17.96 24.44 -30.94
C GLU A 246 16.45 24.21 -30.72
N LEU A 247 15.69 25.31 -30.57
CA LEU A 247 14.23 25.31 -30.57
C LEU A 247 13.71 25.11 -32.00
N PRO A 248 12.49 24.58 -32.21
CA PRO A 248 11.92 24.44 -33.55
C PRO A 248 11.91 25.80 -34.25
N THR A 249 12.40 25.85 -35.50
CA THR A 249 12.44 27.05 -36.31
C THR A 249 11.02 27.54 -36.56
N LEU A 250 10.55 28.47 -35.73
CA LEU A 250 9.34 29.22 -36.02
C LEU A 250 9.64 30.07 -37.26
N THR A 251 8.82 29.93 -38.30
CA THR A 251 9.03 30.53 -39.63
C THR A 251 9.07 32.07 -39.63
N GLN A 252 8.82 32.70 -38.48
CA GLN A 252 9.19 34.07 -38.15
C GLN A 252 9.79 34.06 -36.75
N ALA A 253 11.13 33.97 -36.65
CA ALA A 253 11.82 34.09 -35.38
C ALA A 253 11.71 35.54 -34.89
N VAL A 254 10.79 35.76 -33.96
CA VAL A 254 10.65 37.00 -33.18
C VAL A 254 11.92 37.08 -32.32
N VAL A 255 12.64 38.21 -32.33
CA VAL A 255 13.96 38.44 -31.66
C VAL A 255 13.95 38.00 -30.17
N GLU A 256 12.76 38.00 -29.59
CA GLU A 256 12.36 37.64 -28.24
C GLU A 256 12.53 36.13 -27.96
N VAL A 257 12.28 35.27 -28.95
CA VAL A 257 12.48 33.81 -28.86
C VAL A 257 13.97 33.47 -28.76
N ASP A 258 14.79 34.18 -29.54
CA ASP A 258 16.25 34.07 -29.53
C ASP A 258 16.86 34.53 -28.19
N ALA A 259 16.32 35.61 -27.61
CA ALA A 259 16.72 36.08 -26.30
C ALA A 259 16.36 35.06 -25.19
N TRP A 260 15.17 34.45 -25.29
CA TRP A 260 14.72 33.38 -24.41
C TRP A 260 15.60 32.14 -24.49
N GLN A 261 15.90 31.68 -25.70
CA GLN A 261 16.74 30.51 -25.94
C GLN A 261 18.14 30.71 -25.34
N ARG A 262 18.77 31.86 -25.61
CA ARG A 262 20.09 32.20 -25.06
C ARG A 262 20.09 32.26 -23.54
N TRP A 263 19.01 32.78 -22.93
CA TRP A 263 18.89 32.84 -21.48
C TRP A 263 18.78 31.43 -20.85
N LEU A 264 18.00 30.54 -21.47
CA LEU A 264 17.84 29.15 -21.03
C LEU A 264 19.10 28.31 -21.20
N GLU A 265 19.79 28.44 -22.34
CA GLU A 265 21.10 27.82 -22.59
C GLU A 265 22.07 28.20 -21.46
N GLN A 266 22.09 29.48 -21.08
CA GLN A 266 22.92 29.98 -20.00
C GLN A 266 22.50 29.48 -18.62
N LEU A 267 21.21 29.31 -18.33
CA LEU A 267 20.72 28.72 -17.08
C LEU A 267 21.15 27.23 -16.93
N ILE A 268 21.17 26.49 -18.04
CA ILE A 268 21.52 25.06 -18.07
C ILE A 268 23.01 24.81 -17.79
N THR A 269 23.88 25.79 -18.09
CA THR A 269 25.34 25.70 -17.80
C THR A 269 25.68 25.75 -16.31
N LEU A 270 24.71 26.05 -15.44
CA LEU A 270 24.94 26.23 -14.01
C LEU A 270 25.09 24.90 -13.24
N PRO A 271 25.91 24.85 -12.17
CA PRO A 271 25.97 23.72 -11.25
C PRO A 271 24.57 23.31 -10.76
N ASN A 272 24.31 22.00 -10.61
CA ASN A 272 22.97 21.46 -10.34
C ASN A 272 22.25 22.09 -9.12
N LYS A 273 23.01 22.33 -8.04
CA LYS A 273 22.50 23.00 -6.83
C LYS A 273 22.04 24.43 -7.10
N GLU A 274 22.78 25.14 -7.96
CA GLU A 274 22.55 26.54 -8.31
C GLU A 274 21.41 26.67 -9.34
N ARG A 275 21.33 25.72 -10.28
CA ARG A 275 20.23 25.56 -11.24
C ARG A 275 18.90 25.27 -10.55
N ARG A 276 18.83 24.29 -9.64
CA ARG A 276 17.62 24.00 -8.84
C ARG A 276 17.18 25.20 -8.02
N ARG A 277 18.13 25.84 -7.33
CA ARG A 277 17.86 27.06 -6.55
C ARG A 277 17.26 28.18 -7.41
N ARG A 278 17.68 28.30 -8.67
CA ARG A 278 17.20 29.31 -9.63
C ARG A 278 15.86 28.93 -10.27
N LEU A 279 15.61 27.65 -10.52
CA LEU A 279 14.32 27.16 -11.01
C LEU A 279 13.21 27.32 -9.97
N ASP A 280 13.49 26.99 -8.70
CA ASP A 280 12.55 27.24 -7.60
C ASP A 280 12.16 28.71 -7.52
N LEU A 281 13.09 29.61 -7.82
CA LEU A 281 12.84 31.05 -7.79
C LEU A 281 12.00 31.52 -9.00
N LEU A 282 12.25 30.96 -10.20
CA LEU A 282 11.38 31.16 -11.36
C LEU A 282 9.95 30.68 -11.10
N LEU A 283 9.78 29.53 -10.44
CA LEU A 283 8.45 29.02 -10.08
C LEU A 283 7.75 29.94 -9.06
N LYS A 284 8.50 30.52 -8.12
CA LYS A 284 7.99 31.45 -7.11
C LYS A 284 7.64 32.85 -7.66
N LEU A 285 8.09 33.17 -8.86
CA LEU A 285 7.65 34.36 -9.61
C LEU A 285 6.23 34.18 -10.20
N LEU A 286 5.68 32.95 -10.23
CA LEU A 286 4.34 32.62 -10.75
C LEU A 286 3.28 32.67 -9.64
N SER A 287 2.67 33.84 -9.39
CA SER A 287 1.75 33.99 -8.24
C SER A 287 0.40 33.26 -8.37
N PRO A 288 -0.33 33.00 -7.27
CA PRO A 288 -1.68 32.43 -7.28
C PRO A 288 -2.74 33.24 -8.03
N ALA A 289 -2.51 34.55 -8.26
CA ALA A 289 -3.37 35.37 -9.11
C ALA A 289 -3.19 35.02 -10.59
N VAL A 290 -1.93 34.84 -11.02
CA VAL A 290 -1.57 34.32 -12.34
C VAL A 290 -2.08 32.88 -12.52
N PHE A 291 -2.09 32.08 -11.45
CA PHE A 291 -2.65 30.73 -11.42
C PHE A 291 -4.19 30.67 -11.45
N ARG A 292 -4.91 31.65 -10.88
CA ARG A 292 -6.39 31.67 -10.87
C ARG A 292 -7.00 32.07 -12.22
N VAL A 293 -6.39 33.03 -12.90
CA VAL A 293 -6.74 33.39 -14.29
C VAL A 293 -6.46 32.20 -15.23
N TRP A 294 -5.40 31.42 -14.95
CA TRP A 294 -5.07 30.15 -15.61
C TRP A 294 -6.09 29.03 -15.37
N GLN A 295 -6.59 28.88 -14.13
CA GLN A 295 -7.53 27.82 -13.77
C GLN A 295 -8.91 28.03 -14.40
N GLN A 296 -9.33 29.30 -14.57
CA GLN A 296 -10.59 29.66 -15.19
C GLN A 296 -10.64 29.43 -16.72
N GLN A 297 -9.51 29.12 -17.38
CA GLN A 297 -9.46 28.93 -18.84
C GLN A 297 -8.87 27.58 -19.32
N SER A 298 -8.46 26.66 -18.42
CA SER A 298 -7.75 25.43 -18.77
C SER A 298 -8.63 24.16 -18.88
N GLU A 299 -9.83 24.22 -19.47
CA GLU A 299 -10.68 23.02 -19.65
C GLU A 299 -10.37 22.19 -20.93
N HIS A 300 -9.48 22.62 -21.84
CA HIS A 300 -9.33 21.97 -23.17
C HIS A 300 -7.92 21.50 -23.63
N SER A 301 -6.83 21.60 -22.86
CA SER A 301 -5.45 21.36 -23.39
C SER A 301 -4.62 20.22 -22.79
N GLN A 302 -5.22 19.24 -22.11
CA GLN A 302 -4.48 18.11 -21.50
C GLN A 302 -3.87 17.09 -22.49
N LEU A 303 -4.37 17.00 -23.73
CA LEU A 303 -3.97 15.96 -24.72
C LEU A 303 -2.58 16.15 -25.35
N PHE A 304 -2.11 17.39 -25.52
CA PHE A 304 -0.83 17.68 -26.19
C PHE A 304 0.39 17.45 -25.27
N LEU A 305 0.19 17.58 -23.96
CA LEU A 305 1.22 17.44 -22.92
C LEU A 305 1.78 16.01 -22.79
N MET A 306 1.02 15.00 -23.22
CA MET A 306 1.44 13.60 -23.14
C MET A 306 2.33 13.16 -24.31
N GLU A 307 2.14 13.73 -25.51
CA GLU A 307 2.89 13.37 -26.73
C GLU A 307 4.35 13.87 -26.69
N PHE A 308 4.60 15.04 -26.09
CA PHE A 308 5.94 15.64 -26.06
C PHE A 308 6.84 15.03 -24.97
N GLU A 309 6.25 14.52 -23.89
CA GLU A 309 6.97 13.88 -22.78
C GLU A 309 7.65 12.55 -23.18
N ASP A 310 7.17 11.94 -24.28
CA ASP A 310 7.61 10.63 -24.77
C ASP A 310 8.84 10.73 -25.70
N LEU A 311 8.91 11.75 -26.56
CA LEU A 311 10.06 11.99 -27.44
C LEU A 311 11.34 12.36 -26.64
N ALA A 312 11.19 13.13 -25.55
CA ALA A 312 12.30 13.68 -24.76
C ALA A 312 13.04 12.66 -23.87
N LYS A 313 12.45 11.51 -23.56
CA LYS A 313 13.15 10.42 -22.83
C LYS A 313 13.94 9.51 -23.78
N GLN A 314 13.53 9.38 -25.06
CA GLN A 314 14.21 8.57 -26.06
C GLN A 314 15.66 9.02 -26.32
N TYR A 315 15.97 10.32 -26.21
CA TYR A 315 17.32 10.83 -26.48
C TYR A 315 18.31 10.70 -25.31
N ARG A 316 17.83 10.71 -24.04
CA ARG A 316 18.68 10.78 -22.82
C ARG A 316 19.46 9.51 -22.45
N LYS A 317 19.23 8.37 -23.11
CA LYS A 317 20.02 7.15 -22.86
C LYS A 317 20.95 6.76 -24.00
N PHE A 318 20.72 7.27 -25.21
CA PHE A 318 21.57 6.97 -26.36
C PHE A 318 22.96 7.64 -26.24
N GLY A 319 23.04 8.82 -25.62
CA GLY A 319 24.24 9.65 -25.60
C GLY A 319 25.36 9.29 -24.60
N HIS A 320 25.12 8.54 -23.51
CA HIS A 320 26.09 8.48 -22.40
C HIS A 320 26.92 7.18 -22.25
N GLN A 321 26.76 6.16 -23.09
CA GLN A 321 27.64 4.96 -23.06
C GLN A 321 28.37 4.65 -24.37
N VAL A 322 28.05 5.38 -25.45
CA VAL A 322 28.73 5.24 -26.76
C VAL A 322 30.01 6.09 -26.85
N GLY A 323 30.24 7.02 -25.92
CA GLY A 323 31.24 8.08 -26.05
C GLY A 323 32.73 7.69 -26.01
N GLN A 324 33.26 7.03 -24.97
CA GLN A 324 34.71 7.21 -24.70
C GLN A 324 35.57 5.99 -24.30
N LEU A 325 35.09 4.74 -24.37
CA LEU A 325 36.00 3.56 -24.28
C LEU A 325 36.13 2.79 -25.61
N SER A 326 35.31 3.10 -26.62
CA SER A 326 35.25 2.36 -27.88
C SER A 326 36.41 2.64 -28.86
N GLN A 327 37.10 3.78 -28.78
CA GLN A 327 38.10 4.13 -29.78
C GLN A 327 39.52 3.66 -29.42
N TYR A 328 39.83 3.47 -28.13
CA TYR A 328 41.08 2.84 -27.70
C TYR A 328 40.95 1.31 -27.58
N GLN A 329 39.77 0.77 -27.21
CA GLN A 329 39.57 -0.68 -27.08
C GLN A 329 39.42 -1.43 -28.40
N LYS A 330 39.00 -0.78 -29.50
CA LYS A 330 38.82 -1.48 -30.79
C LYS A 330 40.14 -1.83 -31.48
N SER A 331 41.22 -1.05 -31.33
CA SER A 331 42.52 -1.43 -31.88
C SER A 331 43.16 -2.56 -31.05
N VAL A 332 43.10 -2.46 -29.72
CA VAL A 332 43.59 -3.50 -28.80
C VAL A 332 42.80 -4.81 -28.92
N ARG A 333 41.47 -4.76 -29.05
CA ARG A 333 40.61 -5.96 -29.20
C ARG A 333 40.85 -6.68 -30.54
N LYS A 334 41.19 -5.95 -31.60
CA LYS A 334 41.47 -6.54 -32.92
C LYS A 334 42.84 -7.21 -32.96
N GLU A 335 43.84 -6.67 -32.25
CA GLU A 335 45.13 -7.33 -32.06
C GLU A 335 45.05 -8.50 -31.08
N LEU A 336 44.27 -8.39 -29.99
CA LEU A 336 44.08 -9.48 -29.02
C LEU A 336 43.35 -10.68 -29.62
N ILE A 337 42.32 -10.46 -30.45
CA ILE A 337 41.61 -11.55 -31.14
C ILE A 337 42.54 -12.27 -32.13
N LYS A 338 43.41 -11.52 -32.83
CA LYS A 338 44.46 -12.11 -33.69
C LYS A 338 45.49 -12.91 -32.88
N ALA A 339 45.92 -12.40 -31.73
CA ALA A 339 46.86 -13.08 -30.84
C ALA A 339 46.27 -14.35 -30.22
N VAL A 340 45.00 -14.32 -29.80
CA VAL A 340 44.28 -15.48 -29.26
C VAL A 340 44.03 -16.53 -30.34
N GLN A 341 43.64 -16.14 -31.55
CA GLN A 341 43.48 -17.07 -32.67
C GLN A 341 44.80 -17.72 -33.10
N LEU A 342 45.91 -16.95 -33.11
CA LEU A 342 47.24 -17.47 -33.42
C LEU A 342 47.75 -18.42 -32.32
N ALA A 343 47.53 -18.08 -31.04
CA ALA A 343 47.81 -18.94 -29.88
C ALA A 343 46.96 -20.22 -29.88
N TRP A 344 45.72 -20.16 -30.36
CA TRP A 344 44.83 -21.33 -30.45
C TRP A 344 45.15 -22.24 -31.63
N GLN A 345 45.71 -21.71 -32.72
CA GLN A 345 46.24 -22.54 -33.80
C GLN A 345 47.55 -23.24 -33.41
N THR A 346 48.32 -22.67 -32.48
CA THR A 346 49.50 -23.32 -31.89
C THR A 346 49.14 -24.29 -30.74
N PHE A 347 47.92 -24.21 -30.19
CA PHE A 347 47.40 -25.01 -29.07
C PHE A 347 47.42 -26.53 -29.30
N GLY A 348 47.28 -26.99 -30.55
CA GLY A 348 47.37 -28.40 -30.89
C GLY A 348 48.79 -29.00 -30.85
N GLN A 349 49.84 -28.17 -30.73
CA GLN A 349 51.22 -28.61 -30.93
C GLN A 349 52.12 -28.56 -29.69
N LYS A 350 51.70 -27.94 -28.58
CA LYS A 350 52.53 -27.81 -27.36
C LYS A 350 51.71 -27.85 -26.06
N GLU A 351 51.35 -29.06 -25.63
CA GLU A 351 50.60 -29.34 -24.40
C GLU A 351 51.37 -28.91 -23.13
N ASP A 352 52.69 -29.07 -23.12
CA ASP A 352 53.53 -28.75 -21.96
C ASP A 352 53.69 -27.24 -21.72
N TRP A 353 53.68 -26.42 -22.78
CA TRP A 353 53.73 -24.97 -22.64
C TRP A 353 52.48 -24.40 -21.94
N PHE A 354 51.32 -25.06 -22.11
CA PHE A 354 50.08 -24.63 -21.47
C PHE A 354 50.07 -24.94 -19.98
N ILE A 355 50.74 -26.01 -19.54
CA ILE A 355 50.87 -26.40 -18.13
C ILE A 355 51.60 -25.31 -17.33
N ASP A 356 52.68 -24.76 -17.91
CA ASP A 356 53.51 -23.75 -17.23
C ASP A 356 52.87 -22.35 -17.26
N ASN A 357 51.98 -22.08 -18.21
CA ASN A 357 51.36 -20.76 -18.40
C ASN A 357 49.91 -20.65 -17.91
N LEU A 358 49.28 -21.74 -17.47
CA LEU A 358 47.90 -21.78 -16.99
C LEU A 358 47.61 -20.83 -15.80
N PRO A 359 48.49 -20.67 -14.80
CA PRO A 359 48.26 -19.72 -13.71
C PRO A 359 48.21 -18.26 -14.21
N THR A 360 49.07 -17.92 -15.16
CA THR A 360 49.11 -16.60 -15.82
C THR A 360 47.84 -16.38 -16.66
N TRP A 361 47.40 -17.41 -17.37
CA TRP A 361 46.17 -17.39 -18.16
C TRP A 361 44.90 -17.24 -17.31
N LEU A 362 44.83 -17.91 -16.15
CA LEU A 362 43.74 -17.76 -15.18
C LEU A 362 43.75 -16.39 -14.49
N ALA A 363 44.93 -15.84 -14.21
CA ALA A 363 45.06 -14.47 -13.69
C ALA A 363 44.57 -13.42 -14.72
N ASP A 364 44.76 -13.67 -16.01
CA ASP A 364 44.30 -12.79 -17.08
C ASP A 364 42.80 -12.97 -17.41
N LEU A 365 42.23 -14.17 -17.21
CA LEU A 365 40.79 -14.43 -17.30
C LEU A 365 39.97 -13.62 -16.28
N SER A 366 40.52 -13.35 -15.09
CA SER A 366 39.89 -12.48 -14.10
C SER A 366 39.75 -11.01 -14.54
N LYS A 367 40.41 -10.63 -15.64
CA LYS A 367 40.40 -9.28 -16.23
C LYS A 367 39.53 -9.18 -17.49
N MET A 368 38.91 -10.29 -17.94
CA MET A 368 38.12 -10.35 -19.18
C MET A 368 36.61 -10.24 -18.93
N SER A 369 35.85 -9.71 -19.90
CA SER A 369 34.40 -9.54 -19.80
C SER A 369 33.63 -10.87 -19.83
N ASP A 370 32.56 -10.97 -19.05
CA ASP A 370 31.80 -12.18 -18.70
C ASP A 370 31.41 -13.11 -19.87
N SER A 371 31.14 -12.56 -21.08
CA SER A 371 30.70 -13.39 -22.22
C SER A 371 31.80 -14.28 -22.81
N PHE A 372 33.09 -13.89 -22.67
CA PHE A 372 34.22 -14.63 -23.24
C PHE A 372 34.64 -15.80 -22.32
N VAL A 373 34.51 -15.57 -21.01
CA VAL A 373 34.72 -16.59 -19.98
C VAL A 373 33.72 -17.75 -20.14
N TYR A 374 32.47 -17.43 -20.47
CA TYR A 374 31.42 -18.45 -20.72
C TYR A 374 31.73 -19.35 -21.92
N GLN A 375 32.20 -18.78 -23.04
CA GLN A 375 32.61 -19.56 -24.21
C GLN A 375 33.84 -20.44 -23.94
N ALA A 376 34.85 -19.92 -23.24
CA ALA A 376 36.03 -20.68 -22.86
C ALA A 376 35.69 -21.87 -21.94
N LEU A 377 34.79 -21.68 -20.97
CA LEU A 377 34.36 -22.74 -20.06
C LEU A 377 33.47 -23.80 -20.71
N SER A 378 32.61 -23.42 -21.65
CA SER A 378 31.81 -24.40 -22.41
C SER A 378 32.70 -25.32 -23.25
N VAL A 379 33.77 -24.78 -23.83
CA VAL A 379 34.76 -25.56 -24.57
C VAL A 379 35.53 -26.49 -23.62
N LEU A 380 35.92 -26.01 -22.44
CA LEU A 380 36.61 -26.80 -21.41
C LEU A 380 35.78 -28.01 -20.93
N ASP A 381 34.49 -27.81 -20.63
CA ASP A 381 33.56 -28.89 -20.23
C ASP A 381 33.46 -29.99 -21.31
N THR A 382 33.31 -29.58 -22.57
CA THR A 382 33.21 -30.50 -23.70
C THR A 382 34.49 -31.34 -23.89
N GLN A 383 35.66 -30.77 -23.56
CA GLN A 383 36.94 -31.47 -23.66
C GLN A 383 37.22 -32.37 -22.45
N LEU A 384 36.82 -31.97 -21.23
CA LEU A 384 36.91 -32.81 -20.02
C LEU A 384 36.06 -34.09 -20.13
N GLN A 385 34.95 -34.02 -20.86
CA GLN A 385 34.09 -35.17 -21.15
C GLN A 385 34.76 -36.21 -22.06
N ARG A 386 35.72 -35.80 -22.91
CA ARG A 386 36.45 -36.68 -23.84
C ARG A 386 37.66 -37.37 -23.22
N LEU A 387 38.08 -36.99 -22.00
CA LEU A 387 39.24 -37.58 -21.33
C LEU A 387 38.88 -38.89 -20.60
N PRO A 388 39.80 -39.89 -20.56
CA PRO A 388 39.61 -41.13 -19.80
C PRO A 388 39.41 -40.88 -18.30
N ALA A 389 38.68 -41.76 -17.61
CA ALA A 389 38.41 -41.64 -16.17
C ALA A 389 39.68 -41.60 -15.29
N THR A 390 40.79 -42.14 -15.78
CA THR A 390 42.12 -42.14 -15.12
C THR A 390 42.92 -40.85 -15.34
N SER A 391 42.41 -39.92 -16.17
CA SER A 391 43.09 -38.66 -16.46
C SER A 391 43.29 -37.81 -15.20
N ARG A 392 44.49 -37.24 -15.04
CA ARG A 392 44.80 -36.29 -13.95
C ARG A 392 43.83 -35.11 -13.88
N TRP A 393 43.19 -34.74 -15.00
CA TRP A 393 42.22 -33.65 -15.10
C TRP A 393 40.81 -34.03 -14.62
N ARG A 394 40.54 -35.32 -14.41
CA ARG A 394 39.35 -35.82 -13.68
C ARG A 394 39.65 -36.09 -12.21
N GLN A 395 40.87 -35.82 -11.73
CA GLN A 395 41.19 -36.02 -10.33
C GLN A 395 40.56 -34.94 -9.44
N PRO A 396 40.13 -35.30 -8.21
CA PRO A 396 39.27 -34.47 -7.37
C PRO A 396 39.82 -33.07 -7.10
N LEU A 397 41.14 -32.94 -6.89
CA LEU A 397 41.77 -31.65 -6.60
C LEU A 397 41.68 -30.65 -7.77
N ILE A 398 41.70 -31.16 -9.01
CA ILE A 398 41.60 -30.35 -10.23
C ILE A 398 40.13 -30.01 -10.52
N LEU A 399 39.20 -30.95 -10.32
CA LEU A 399 37.77 -30.67 -10.39
C LEU A 399 37.35 -29.63 -9.35
N LEU A 400 37.91 -29.65 -8.14
CA LEU A 400 37.62 -28.67 -7.10
C LEU A 400 38.17 -27.27 -7.45
N LYS A 401 39.35 -27.18 -8.08
CA LYS A 401 39.90 -25.91 -8.59
C LYS A 401 39.05 -25.34 -9.73
N VAL A 402 38.58 -26.20 -10.63
CA VAL A 402 37.62 -25.82 -11.69
C VAL A 402 36.28 -25.39 -11.09
N PHE A 403 35.78 -26.11 -10.08
CA PHE A 403 34.56 -25.80 -9.33
C PHE A 403 34.64 -24.44 -8.62
N THR A 404 35.78 -24.15 -7.99
CA THR A 404 36.03 -22.86 -7.30
C THR A 404 36.00 -21.68 -8.27
N HIS A 405 36.55 -21.84 -9.47
CA HIS A 405 36.46 -20.83 -10.52
C HIS A 405 35.05 -20.72 -11.12
N TRP A 406 34.35 -21.85 -11.29
CA TRP A 406 32.98 -21.88 -11.78
C TRP A 406 32.02 -21.19 -10.80
N GLN A 407 32.25 -21.32 -9.49
CA GLN A 407 31.46 -20.73 -8.43
C GLN A 407 31.68 -19.21 -8.30
N LEU A 408 32.90 -18.70 -8.53
CA LEU A 408 33.16 -17.27 -8.62
C LEU A 408 32.39 -16.63 -9.79
N ILE A 409 32.27 -17.37 -10.89
CA ILE A 409 31.54 -16.95 -12.09
C ILE A 409 30.02 -17.08 -11.89
N LEU A 410 29.55 -18.10 -11.16
CA LEU A 410 28.14 -18.25 -10.77
C LEU A 410 27.69 -17.23 -9.71
N ALA A 411 28.54 -16.88 -8.73
CA ALA A 411 28.24 -15.81 -7.78
C ALA A 411 28.16 -14.45 -8.47
N ALA A 412 29.02 -14.19 -9.46
CA ALA A 412 28.89 -13.04 -10.34
C ALA A 412 27.64 -13.13 -11.23
N ALA A 413 27.27 -14.32 -11.73
CA ALA A 413 26.10 -14.51 -12.58
C ALA A 413 24.74 -14.49 -11.82
N CYS A 414 24.69 -14.88 -10.54
CA CYS A 414 23.50 -14.83 -9.69
C CYS A 414 23.13 -13.41 -9.25
N GLU A 415 24.08 -12.46 -9.23
CA GLU A 415 23.76 -11.02 -9.14
C GLU A 415 23.06 -10.49 -10.43
N TYR A 416 23.06 -11.26 -11.53
CA TYR A 416 22.53 -10.83 -12.85
C TYR A 416 21.58 -11.83 -13.54
N ASP A 417 21.03 -12.80 -12.80
CA ASP A 417 19.91 -13.68 -13.17
C ASP A 417 19.99 -14.33 -14.57
N LEU A 418 20.95 -15.24 -14.80
CA LEU A 418 21.18 -15.92 -16.10
C LEU A 418 21.10 -17.47 -16.09
N ASN A 419 20.38 -17.98 -17.13
CA ASN A 419 20.42 -19.26 -17.88
C ASN A 419 20.29 -20.65 -17.17
N ILE A 420 19.12 -21.30 -17.33
CA ILE A 420 18.83 -22.73 -17.06
C ILE A 420 19.94 -23.70 -17.50
N ASN A 421 20.69 -23.41 -18.58
CA ASN A 421 21.77 -24.28 -19.05
C ASN A 421 23.07 -24.21 -18.20
N VAL A 422 23.38 -23.06 -17.60
CA VAL A 422 24.48 -22.93 -16.61
C VAL A 422 24.10 -23.74 -15.38
N LEU A 423 22.85 -23.59 -14.93
CA LEU A 423 22.24 -24.40 -13.90
C LEU A 423 22.30 -25.89 -14.23
N ARG A 424 21.98 -26.31 -15.46
CA ARG A 424 22.02 -27.72 -15.89
C ARG A 424 23.43 -28.33 -15.92
N ARG A 425 24.45 -27.55 -16.28
CA ARG A 425 25.86 -27.99 -16.23
C ARG A 425 26.41 -27.98 -14.82
N PHE A 426 26.03 -26.99 -14.02
CA PHE A 426 26.27 -26.99 -12.57
C PHE A 426 25.60 -28.19 -11.89
N LYS A 427 24.35 -28.54 -12.28
CA LYS A 427 23.63 -29.75 -11.86
C LYS A 427 24.41 -31.02 -12.17
N LEU A 428 24.99 -31.15 -13.37
CA LEU A 428 25.80 -32.31 -13.76
C LEU A 428 27.07 -32.44 -12.93
N VAL A 429 27.78 -31.34 -12.70
CA VAL A 429 29.02 -31.32 -11.92
C VAL A 429 28.75 -31.56 -10.44
N LEU A 430 27.67 -30.97 -9.91
CA LEU A 430 27.17 -31.22 -8.57
C LEU A 430 26.74 -32.68 -8.42
N GLY A 431 26.05 -33.25 -9.40
CA GLY A 431 25.70 -34.67 -9.44
C GLY A 431 26.92 -35.59 -9.43
N TRP A 432 27.97 -35.27 -10.18
CA TRP A 432 29.23 -36.02 -10.14
C TRP A 432 29.96 -35.89 -8.81
N TRP A 433 29.92 -34.71 -8.19
CA TRP A 433 30.50 -34.49 -6.87
C TRP A 433 29.73 -35.21 -5.77
N LEU A 434 28.40 -35.16 -5.79
CA LEU A 434 27.54 -35.91 -4.85
C LEU A 434 27.73 -37.42 -5.01
N ASN A 435 27.84 -37.92 -6.25
CA ASN A 435 28.17 -39.33 -6.51
C ASN A 435 29.58 -39.68 -6.01
N TYR A 436 30.56 -38.77 -6.15
CA TYR A 436 31.88 -38.94 -5.56
C TYR A 436 31.85 -38.96 -4.03
N LEU A 437 31.03 -38.15 -3.36
CA LEU A 437 30.85 -38.23 -1.91
C LEU A 437 30.16 -39.54 -1.50
N GLN A 438 29.13 -39.97 -2.23
CA GLN A 438 28.38 -41.21 -1.98
C GLN A 438 29.23 -42.48 -2.10
N THR A 439 30.29 -42.47 -2.91
CA THR A 439 31.22 -43.62 -3.04
C THR A 439 32.29 -43.67 -1.94
N ALA A 440 32.17 -42.87 -0.88
CA ALA A 440 33.09 -42.92 0.24
C ALA A 440 32.88 -44.21 1.04
N ALA A 441 33.88 -45.10 1.03
CA ALA A 441 33.78 -46.41 1.67
C ALA A 441 33.81 -46.36 3.22
N SER A 442 34.03 -45.18 3.82
CA SER A 442 34.02 -44.98 5.27
C SER A 442 33.81 -43.50 5.62
N ALA A 443 33.37 -43.23 6.86
CA ALA A 443 33.21 -41.89 7.39
C ALA A 443 34.49 -41.03 7.26
N LYS A 444 35.66 -41.62 7.51
CA LYS A 444 36.96 -40.93 7.36
C LYS A 444 37.29 -40.60 5.90
N ALA A 445 36.91 -41.47 4.97
CA ALA A 445 37.04 -41.20 3.54
C ALA A 445 36.08 -40.09 3.09
N LEU A 446 34.88 -40.00 3.67
CA LEU A 446 33.94 -38.92 3.40
C LEU A 446 34.43 -37.60 3.99
N GLU A 447 34.96 -37.62 5.20
CA GLU A 447 35.55 -36.45 5.88
C GLU A 447 36.74 -35.87 5.10
N GLN A 448 37.67 -36.71 4.63
CA GLN A 448 38.78 -36.29 3.78
C GLN A 448 38.32 -35.72 2.43
N ARG A 449 37.17 -36.21 1.92
CA ARG A 449 36.57 -35.68 0.69
C ARG A 449 35.85 -34.33 0.90
N LEU A 450 35.46 -34.01 2.13
CA LEU A 450 34.80 -32.75 2.52
C LEU A 450 35.79 -31.67 3.02
N GLU A 451 36.97 -32.04 3.53
CA GLU A 451 38.00 -31.12 4.05
C GLU A 451 38.34 -29.94 3.11
N PRO A 452 38.48 -30.13 1.79
CA PRO A 452 38.80 -29.01 0.89
C PRO A 452 37.67 -27.97 0.77
N TRP A 453 36.43 -28.35 1.08
CA TRP A 453 35.25 -27.48 1.05
C TRP A 453 35.15 -26.61 2.30
N ALA A 454 35.45 -27.20 3.47
CA ALA A 454 35.54 -26.48 4.74
C ALA A 454 36.59 -25.37 4.70
N ALA A 455 37.75 -25.63 4.08
CA ALA A 455 38.80 -24.63 3.87
C ALA A 455 38.35 -23.46 2.96
N LEU A 456 37.44 -23.73 2.01
CA LEU A 456 36.86 -22.73 1.12
C LEU A 456 35.85 -21.83 1.83
N ASP A 457 34.97 -22.39 2.68
CA ASP A 457 33.96 -21.62 3.42
C ASP A 457 34.61 -20.64 4.41
N VAL A 458 35.69 -21.06 5.08
CA VAL A 458 36.50 -20.20 5.97
C VAL A 458 37.18 -19.06 5.17
N TYR A 459 37.69 -19.34 3.98
CA TYR A 459 38.32 -18.34 3.11
C TYR A 459 37.36 -17.24 2.64
N TYR A 460 36.10 -17.59 2.31
CA TYR A 460 35.11 -16.59 1.89
C TYR A 460 34.45 -15.87 3.08
N SER A 461 34.20 -16.57 4.18
CA SER A 461 33.65 -15.99 5.41
C SER A 461 34.57 -14.91 6.00
N SER A 462 35.89 -15.06 5.87
CA SER A 462 36.87 -14.07 6.33
C SER A 462 37.00 -12.82 5.45
N ARG A 463 36.44 -12.79 4.22
CA ARG A 463 36.54 -11.65 3.28
C ARG A 463 35.29 -10.78 3.14
N GLN A 464 34.17 -11.11 3.80
CA GLN A 464 32.96 -10.29 3.76
C GLN A 464 32.99 -9.17 4.82
N ARG A 465 33.10 -7.90 4.37
CA ARG A 465 33.17 -6.71 5.25
C ARG A 465 31.80 -6.18 5.75
N ARG A 466 30.67 -6.81 5.43
CA ARG A 466 29.34 -6.38 5.94
C ARG A 466 28.45 -7.58 6.29
N PRO A 467 27.99 -7.70 7.56
CA PRO A 467 27.31 -8.90 8.07
C PRO A 467 25.82 -9.05 7.67
N SER A 468 25.29 -8.22 6.76
CA SER A 468 23.85 -8.12 6.49
C SER A 468 23.39 -8.62 5.11
N ARG A 469 24.23 -9.32 4.34
CA ARG A 469 23.83 -9.97 3.08
C ARG A 469 23.95 -11.49 3.22
N PRO A 470 22.97 -12.28 2.73
CA PRO A 470 23.02 -13.74 2.80
C PRO A 470 24.19 -14.29 1.96
N ARG A 471 24.78 -15.40 2.42
CA ARG A 471 25.96 -16.06 1.83
C ARG A 471 25.67 -16.45 0.36
N PRO A 472 26.30 -15.83 -0.66
CA PRO A 472 26.02 -16.08 -2.08
C PRO A 472 26.18 -17.54 -2.57
N PRO A 473 27.15 -18.33 -2.08
CA PRO A 473 27.34 -19.72 -2.52
C PRO A 473 26.13 -20.63 -2.25
N LEU A 474 25.39 -20.37 -1.16
CA LEU A 474 24.27 -21.17 -0.69
C LEU A 474 22.98 -20.93 -1.50
N HIS A 475 22.76 -19.69 -1.93
CA HIS A 475 21.52 -19.28 -2.62
C HIS A 475 21.42 -19.85 -4.05
N THR A 476 22.58 -20.05 -4.70
CA THR A 476 22.68 -20.63 -6.03
C THR A 476 22.45 -22.14 -6.00
N LEU A 477 22.91 -22.82 -4.95
CA LEU A 477 22.53 -24.21 -4.72
C LEU A 477 21.01 -24.29 -4.52
N GLU A 478 20.39 -23.49 -3.62
CA GLU A 478 18.93 -23.43 -3.31
C GLU A 478 18.03 -23.49 -4.54
N TYR A 479 18.34 -22.67 -5.53
CA TYR A 479 17.57 -22.57 -6.75
C TYR A 479 17.64 -23.82 -7.65
N VAL A 480 18.75 -24.58 -7.56
CA VAL A 480 19.03 -25.74 -8.41
C VAL A 480 18.22 -26.98 -7.99
N MET A 481 18.03 -27.21 -6.69
CA MET A 481 17.32 -28.39 -6.18
C MET A 481 15.80 -28.25 -6.12
N LEU A 482 15.26 -27.04 -5.95
CA LEU A 482 13.81 -26.79 -5.83
C LEU A 482 13.02 -26.89 -7.16
N THR A 483 13.68 -27.14 -8.30
CA THR A 483 13.07 -26.96 -9.64
C THR A 483 12.73 -28.25 -10.43
N GLU A 484 12.90 -29.47 -9.90
CA GLU A 484 12.45 -30.71 -10.59
C GLU A 484 12.07 -31.88 -9.65
N ASP A 485 11.00 -32.60 -10.00
CA ASP A 485 10.45 -33.80 -9.31
C ASP A 485 11.34 -35.06 -9.39
N GLY A 486 12.39 -35.06 -10.21
CA GLY A 486 13.17 -36.26 -10.55
C GLY A 486 14.23 -36.71 -9.52
N ILE A 487 14.54 -35.89 -8.51
CA ILE A 487 15.54 -36.23 -7.47
C ILE A 487 14.90 -36.94 -6.27
N LEU A 488 13.57 -36.82 -6.11
CA LEU A 488 12.76 -37.23 -4.95
C LEU A 488 12.78 -38.73 -4.61
N GLY A 489 13.34 -39.59 -5.46
CA GLY A 489 13.40 -41.05 -5.23
C GLY A 489 14.67 -41.59 -4.55
N ARG A 490 15.79 -40.85 -4.53
CA ARG A 490 17.11 -41.35 -4.04
C ARG A 490 17.69 -40.61 -2.84
N GLU A 491 16.95 -39.63 -2.31
CA GLU A 491 17.41 -38.70 -1.26
C GLU A 491 17.49 -39.31 0.14
N ALA A 492 16.62 -40.28 0.46
CA ALA A 492 16.53 -40.85 1.81
C ALA A 492 17.82 -41.58 2.24
N VAL A 493 18.49 -42.29 1.33
CA VAL A 493 19.73 -43.04 1.64
C VAL A 493 20.93 -42.09 1.79
N PHE A 494 21.03 -41.07 0.94
CA PHE A 494 22.10 -40.09 1.00
C PHE A 494 22.00 -39.17 2.22
N LEU A 495 20.78 -38.70 2.54
CA LEU A 495 20.54 -37.87 3.72
C LEU A 495 20.70 -38.65 5.02
N ALA A 496 20.39 -39.95 5.04
CA ALA A 496 20.64 -40.82 6.20
C ALA A 496 22.15 -41.04 6.45
N GLU A 497 22.96 -41.21 5.41
CA GLU A 497 24.42 -41.35 5.55
C GLU A 497 25.12 -40.02 5.90
N LEU A 498 24.62 -38.88 5.38
CA LEU A 498 25.10 -37.55 5.76
C LEU A 498 24.79 -37.23 7.23
N ALA A 499 23.63 -37.68 7.74
CA ALA A 499 23.26 -37.57 9.15
C ALA A 499 24.16 -38.44 10.06
N LYS A 500 24.44 -39.70 9.70
CA LYS A 500 25.37 -40.59 10.43
C LYS A 500 26.80 -40.02 10.52
N LEU A 501 27.25 -39.31 9.48
CA LEU A 501 28.54 -38.61 9.49
C LEU A 501 28.55 -37.45 10.51
N CYS A 502 27.47 -36.68 10.58
CA CYS A 502 27.34 -35.57 11.53
C CYS A 502 27.27 -36.07 12.99
N GLU A 503 26.69 -37.25 13.21
CA GLU A 503 26.63 -37.90 14.54
C GLU A 503 27.97 -38.50 14.98
N SER A 504 28.80 -38.98 14.05
CA SER A 504 30.09 -39.64 14.35
C SER A 504 31.30 -38.70 14.40
N ALA A 505 31.18 -37.46 13.92
CA ALA A 505 32.21 -36.41 14.01
C ALA A 505 31.58 -35.03 14.32
N PRO A 506 31.19 -34.76 15.59
CA PRO A 506 30.37 -33.61 15.98
C PRO A 506 31.02 -32.24 15.74
N ASP A 507 32.34 -32.19 15.68
CA ASP A 507 33.16 -31.02 15.39
C ASP A 507 33.11 -30.60 13.91
N LYS A 508 32.56 -31.45 13.03
CA LYS A 508 32.34 -31.20 11.59
C LYS A 508 30.87 -30.89 11.26
N MET A 509 30.01 -30.77 12.29
CA MET A 509 28.56 -30.61 12.20
C MET A 509 28.11 -29.33 11.45
N GLY A 510 28.93 -28.28 11.45
CA GLY A 510 28.63 -27.02 10.74
C GLY A 510 28.58 -27.15 9.21
N ASP A 511 29.40 -28.04 8.65
CA ASP A 511 29.52 -28.23 7.20
C ASP A 511 28.37 -29.10 6.66
N GLY A 512 27.95 -30.11 7.42
CA GLY A 512 26.77 -30.92 7.13
C GLY A 512 25.45 -30.13 7.24
N LEU A 513 25.34 -29.24 8.24
CA LEU A 513 24.18 -28.36 8.44
C LEU A 513 24.00 -27.37 7.29
N SER A 514 25.08 -26.80 6.76
CA SER A 514 25.01 -25.81 5.67
C SER A 514 24.47 -26.40 4.36
N PHE A 515 24.77 -27.67 4.07
CA PHE A 515 24.19 -28.40 2.94
C PHE A 515 22.73 -28.82 3.19
N TYR A 516 22.33 -28.98 4.45
CA TYR A 516 20.96 -29.31 4.85
C TYR A 516 20.01 -28.09 4.80
N TYR A 517 20.48 -26.89 5.18
CA TYR A 517 19.74 -25.61 5.11
C TYR A 517 19.24 -25.25 3.71
N PHE A 518 19.92 -25.76 2.69
CA PHE A 518 19.65 -25.57 1.27
C PHE A 518 18.33 -26.21 0.80
N TYR A 519 17.84 -27.27 1.47
CA TYR A 519 16.67 -28.02 1.00
C TYR A 519 15.31 -27.49 1.48
N LEU A 520 15.26 -26.56 2.44
CA LEU A 520 14.06 -26.29 3.25
C LEU A 520 13.45 -24.88 3.15
N ARG A 521 13.69 -24.09 2.10
CA ARG A 521 13.16 -22.70 2.01
C ARG A 521 11.66 -22.55 1.68
N THR A 522 10.82 -23.25 2.43
CA THR A 522 9.64 -22.63 3.04
C THR A 522 9.93 -22.48 4.53
N PHE A 523 9.94 -21.22 4.99
CA PHE A 523 9.89 -20.76 6.39
C PHE A 523 11.20 -20.65 7.19
N ALA A 524 11.33 -19.52 7.90
CA ALA A 524 12.53 -19.09 8.61
C ALA A 524 12.92 -19.97 9.82
N HIS A 525 12.07 -20.95 10.19
CA HIS A 525 12.21 -21.77 11.40
C HIS A 525 12.16 -23.29 11.17
N TRP A 526 12.16 -23.76 9.91
CA TRP A 526 12.19 -25.20 9.61
C TRP A 526 13.56 -25.66 9.08
N PRO A 527 14.55 -26.00 9.92
CA PRO A 527 15.72 -26.71 9.41
C PRO A 527 16.12 -27.89 10.30
N HIS A 528 15.46 -29.05 10.16
CA HIS A 528 15.97 -30.34 10.65
C HIS A 528 15.59 -31.50 9.71
N GLY A 529 16.53 -32.43 9.46
CA GLY A 529 16.38 -33.66 8.62
C GLY A 529 15.10 -34.42 8.90
N ALA A 530 14.81 -34.49 10.19
CA ALA A 530 13.68 -35.19 10.72
C ALA A 530 12.36 -34.44 10.59
N TYR A 531 12.26 -33.22 10.06
CA TYR A 531 10.97 -32.59 9.69
C TYR A 531 10.47 -33.04 8.33
N PHE A 532 11.38 -33.06 7.36
CA PHE A 532 11.09 -33.44 6.00
C PHE A 532 10.69 -34.91 5.89
N GLN A 533 11.38 -35.78 6.65
CA GLN A 533 11.00 -37.18 6.79
C GLN A 533 9.58 -37.36 7.35
N GLN A 534 9.05 -36.42 8.14
CA GLN A 534 7.69 -36.49 8.67
C GLN A 534 6.66 -35.96 7.71
N PHE A 535 6.94 -34.82 7.07
CA PHE A 535 6.05 -34.25 6.05
C PHE A 535 5.81 -35.25 4.91
N HIS A 536 6.87 -35.88 4.42
CA HIS A 536 6.78 -36.90 3.38
C HIS A 536 6.12 -38.21 3.87
N ALA A 537 6.33 -38.61 5.12
CA ALA A 537 5.70 -39.82 5.68
C ALA A 537 4.17 -39.69 5.84
N LEU A 538 3.63 -38.46 5.85
CA LEU A 538 2.22 -38.16 6.11
C LEU A 538 1.39 -37.90 4.85
N ASN A 539 2.01 -37.79 3.66
CA ASN A 539 1.33 -37.75 2.36
C ASN A 539 0.31 -36.59 2.20
N ILE A 540 0.64 -35.40 2.70
CA ILE A 540 -0.24 -34.22 2.76
C ILE A 540 -0.38 -33.52 1.40
N ASP A 541 -1.57 -32.98 1.14
CA ASP A 541 -1.95 -32.24 -0.07
C ASP A 541 -1.06 -31.00 -0.32
N PRO A 542 -0.50 -30.82 -1.53
CA PRO A 542 0.28 -29.63 -1.91
C PRO A 542 -0.45 -28.28 -1.75
N ASP A 543 -1.79 -28.25 -1.75
CA ASP A 543 -2.59 -27.01 -1.63
C ASP A 543 -2.67 -26.44 -0.20
N PHE A 544 -1.90 -27.00 0.75
CA PHE A 544 -1.74 -26.58 2.16
C PHE A 544 -1.27 -25.11 2.38
N VAL A 545 -1.11 -24.31 1.31
CA VAL A 545 -0.44 -22.99 1.30
C VAL A 545 -1.40 -21.83 1.58
N GLU A 546 -2.20 -21.89 2.65
CA GLU A 546 -2.90 -20.70 3.11
C GLU A 546 -1.95 -19.85 3.97
N GLY A 547 -1.56 -18.67 3.47
CA GLY A 547 -0.52 -17.83 4.08
C GLY A 547 -0.77 -17.38 5.54
N ARG A 548 -1.98 -17.55 6.09
CA ARG A 548 -2.26 -17.34 7.52
C ARG A 548 -1.86 -18.54 8.38
N LEU A 549 -2.21 -19.76 8.00
CA LEU A 549 -1.82 -21.01 8.68
C LEU A 549 -0.30 -21.15 8.74
N VAL A 550 0.35 -20.85 7.63
CA VAL A 550 1.81 -20.75 7.53
C VAL A 550 2.41 -19.81 8.58
N LYS A 551 1.90 -18.58 8.71
CA LYS A 551 2.39 -17.62 9.72
C LYS A 551 2.18 -18.14 11.14
N VAL A 552 1.12 -18.92 11.35
CA VAL A 552 0.84 -19.55 12.63
C VAL A 552 1.87 -20.64 12.92
N PHE A 553 2.17 -21.55 11.98
CA PHE A 553 3.24 -22.55 12.15
C PHE A 553 4.60 -21.90 12.42
N ASP A 554 4.94 -20.86 11.67
CA ASP A 554 6.21 -20.14 11.81
C ASP A 554 6.37 -19.57 13.21
N ASN A 555 5.35 -18.88 13.72
CA ASN A 555 5.36 -18.33 15.07
C ASN A 555 5.61 -19.38 16.16
N PHE A 556 5.30 -20.66 15.91
CA PHE A 556 5.44 -21.75 16.89
C PHE A 556 6.83 -22.36 16.86
N LEU A 557 7.33 -22.58 15.65
CA LEU A 557 8.60 -23.24 15.44
C LEU A 557 9.76 -22.29 15.74
N VAL A 558 9.51 -20.97 15.86
CA VAL A 558 10.45 -20.02 16.48
C VAL A 558 10.82 -20.45 17.91
N LYS A 559 9.86 -20.96 18.69
CA LYS A 559 10.05 -21.24 20.12
C LYS A 559 10.61 -22.64 20.38
N ASP A 560 10.22 -23.63 19.57
CA ASP A 560 10.70 -25.01 19.64
C ASP A 560 10.80 -25.57 18.21
N PRO A 561 12.01 -25.61 17.63
CA PRO A 561 12.25 -26.13 16.30
C PRO A 561 12.61 -27.63 16.33
N SER A 562 12.08 -28.45 17.24
CA SER A 562 12.22 -29.92 17.20
C SER A 562 11.31 -30.68 16.20
N PRO A 563 11.82 -31.66 15.43
CA PRO A 563 11.08 -32.61 14.57
C PRO A 563 9.72 -33.06 15.10
N GLU A 564 9.72 -33.39 16.38
CA GLU A 564 8.59 -33.88 17.14
C GLU A 564 7.50 -32.81 17.28
N GLN A 565 7.88 -31.57 17.52
CA GLN A 565 6.97 -30.44 17.67
C GLN A 565 6.24 -30.11 16.37
N PHE A 566 6.92 -30.10 15.22
CA PHE A 566 6.26 -29.91 13.93
C PHE A 566 5.33 -31.07 13.60
N ARG A 567 5.78 -32.32 13.77
CA ARG A 567 4.91 -33.49 13.59
C ARG A 567 3.67 -33.38 14.47
N ALA A 568 3.81 -32.89 15.70
CA ALA A 568 2.69 -32.66 16.59
C ALA A 568 1.75 -31.54 16.11
N LEU A 569 2.26 -30.44 15.54
CA LEU A 569 1.44 -29.37 14.96
C LEU A 569 0.72 -29.82 13.68
N LEU A 570 1.40 -30.59 12.83
CA LEU A 570 0.86 -31.12 11.58
C LEU A 570 -0.22 -32.17 11.85
N GLY A 571 0.06 -33.13 12.74
CA GLY A 571 -0.93 -34.10 13.18
C GLY A 571 -2.12 -33.46 13.91
N LEU A 572 -1.91 -32.32 14.58
CA LEU A 572 -3.00 -31.53 15.13
C LEU A 572 -3.87 -30.92 14.02
N TRP A 573 -3.27 -30.30 13.00
CA TRP A 573 -4.01 -29.77 11.86
C TRP A 573 -4.87 -30.84 11.18
N GLU A 574 -4.27 -31.97 10.80
CA GLU A 574 -4.98 -33.08 10.17
C GLU A 574 -6.12 -33.60 11.05
N MET A 575 -5.91 -33.70 12.36
CA MET A 575 -6.96 -34.11 13.29
C MET A 575 -8.16 -33.15 13.26
N LEU A 576 -7.91 -31.84 13.22
CA LEU A 576 -8.96 -30.82 13.21
C LEU A 576 -9.71 -30.80 11.88
N GLU A 577 -9.00 -30.84 10.76
CA GLU A 577 -9.58 -30.88 9.41
C GLU A 577 -10.43 -32.13 9.19
N ASN A 578 -10.04 -33.28 9.76
CA ASN A 578 -10.85 -34.50 9.69
C ASN A 578 -12.08 -34.49 10.62
N THR A 579 -12.16 -33.58 11.59
CA THR A 579 -13.25 -33.55 12.59
C THR A 579 -14.16 -32.34 12.49
N THR A 580 -13.79 -31.33 11.71
CA THR A 580 -14.51 -30.06 11.54
C THR A 580 -14.39 -29.56 10.10
N ASP A 581 -15.17 -28.57 9.69
CA ASP A 581 -14.95 -27.94 8.39
C ASP A 581 -13.61 -27.15 8.37
N TYR A 582 -13.06 -26.90 7.18
CA TYR A 582 -11.77 -26.24 7.00
C TYR A 582 -11.66 -24.90 7.77
N PHE A 583 -12.72 -24.10 7.75
CA PHE A 583 -12.70 -22.79 8.41
C PHE A 583 -12.70 -22.96 9.93
N GLN A 584 -13.53 -23.85 10.45
CA GLN A 584 -13.54 -24.18 11.88
C GLN A 584 -12.20 -24.80 12.33
N ALA A 585 -11.61 -25.70 11.54
CA ALA A 585 -10.32 -26.32 11.80
C ALA A 585 -9.21 -25.28 11.95
N LYS A 586 -9.19 -24.28 11.05
CA LYS A 586 -8.27 -23.14 11.11
C LYS A 586 -8.41 -22.32 12.37
N GLN A 587 -9.63 -21.96 12.75
CA GLN A 587 -9.81 -21.17 13.96
C GLN A 587 -9.43 -21.97 15.21
N LEU A 588 -9.84 -23.23 15.31
CA LEU A 588 -9.47 -24.12 16.41
C LEU A 588 -7.95 -24.31 16.50
N PHE A 589 -7.29 -24.44 15.35
CA PHE A 589 -5.85 -24.53 15.27
C PHE A 589 -5.21 -23.30 15.90
N GLU A 590 -5.57 -22.08 15.46
CA GLU A 590 -5.04 -20.81 15.98
C GLU A 590 -5.22 -20.66 17.51
N VAL A 591 -6.36 -21.11 18.06
CA VAL A 591 -6.64 -21.05 19.50
C VAL A 591 -5.79 -22.04 20.30
N LEU A 592 -5.72 -23.30 19.87
CA LEU A 592 -4.93 -24.34 20.55
C LEU A 592 -3.44 -24.01 20.57
N VAL A 593 -2.98 -23.50 19.45
CA VAL A 593 -1.68 -22.87 19.25
C VAL A 593 -1.50 -21.77 20.29
N SER A 594 -2.36 -20.75 20.33
CA SER A 594 -2.24 -19.62 21.28
C SER A 594 -2.19 -20.07 22.76
N LEU A 595 -2.94 -21.11 23.13
CA LEU A 595 -2.88 -21.75 24.46
C LEU A 595 -1.50 -22.35 24.76
N LYS A 596 -0.96 -23.12 23.82
CA LYS A 596 0.36 -23.74 23.93
C LYS A 596 1.46 -22.70 24.06
N GLN A 597 1.39 -21.61 23.30
CA GLN A 597 2.40 -20.53 23.32
C GLN A 597 2.50 -19.75 24.63
N SER A 598 1.41 -19.77 25.41
CA SER A 598 1.25 -18.91 26.58
C SER A 598 1.33 -19.69 27.89
N ALA A 599 1.92 -20.88 27.86
CA ALA A 599 2.16 -21.76 29.01
C ALA A 599 0.88 -22.30 29.69
N TYR A 600 -0.18 -22.55 28.92
CA TYR A 600 -1.40 -23.25 29.35
C TYR A 600 -1.40 -24.73 28.89
N GLN A 601 -0.26 -25.40 29.01
CA GLN A 601 -0.04 -26.78 28.52
C GLN A 601 -1.12 -27.77 29.00
N GLY A 602 -1.49 -27.73 30.28
CA GLY A 602 -2.52 -28.64 30.82
C GLY A 602 -3.90 -28.48 30.18
N ILE A 603 -4.24 -27.27 29.71
CA ILE A 603 -5.51 -26.99 29.02
C ILE A 603 -5.43 -27.47 27.57
N TYR A 604 -4.32 -27.18 26.90
CA TYR A 604 -4.04 -27.68 25.56
C TYR A 604 -4.10 -29.21 25.50
N ASP A 605 -3.39 -29.91 26.39
CA ASP A 605 -3.33 -31.37 26.43
C ASP A 605 -4.71 -32.00 26.65
N TYR A 606 -5.53 -31.38 27.51
CA TYR A 606 -6.88 -31.87 27.75
C TYR A 606 -7.76 -31.71 26.51
N CYS A 607 -7.75 -30.53 25.87
CA CYS A 607 -8.57 -30.26 24.69
C CYS A 607 -8.25 -31.27 23.59
N LEU A 608 -6.98 -31.60 23.39
CA LEU A 608 -6.54 -32.64 22.46
C LEU A 608 -7.03 -34.03 22.86
N ARG A 609 -6.81 -34.44 24.12
CA ARG A 609 -7.15 -35.79 24.60
C ARG A 609 -8.64 -36.09 24.51
N HIS A 610 -9.47 -35.09 24.81
CA HIS A 610 -10.92 -35.25 24.90
C HIS A 610 -11.68 -34.68 23.70
N LYS A 611 -10.98 -34.18 22.66
CA LYS A 611 -11.57 -33.51 21.49
C LYS A 611 -12.62 -32.45 21.87
N ALA A 612 -12.28 -31.60 22.84
CA ALA A 612 -13.21 -30.65 23.46
C ALA A 612 -13.48 -29.41 22.58
N TRP A 613 -13.69 -29.60 21.27
CA TRP A 613 -13.79 -28.53 20.26
C TRP A 613 -14.96 -27.58 20.53
N SER A 614 -16.07 -28.10 21.05
CA SER A 614 -17.23 -27.30 21.41
C SER A 614 -16.97 -26.29 22.53
N LEU A 615 -16.00 -26.55 23.42
CA LEU A 615 -15.59 -25.60 24.46
C LEU A 615 -14.72 -24.47 23.91
N LEU A 616 -14.03 -24.72 22.80
CA LEU A 616 -13.17 -23.73 22.14
C LEU A 616 -13.95 -22.84 21.18
N GLN A 617 -15.05 -23.33 20.62
CA GLN A 617 -15.82 -22.64 19.58
C GLN A 617 -16.27 -21.20 19.95
N PRO A 618 -16.73 -20.90 21.18
CA PRO A 618 -17.06 -19.52 21.55
C PRO A 618 -15.84 -18.60 21.49
N VAL A 619 -14.68 -19.12 21.88
CA VAL A 619 -13.41 -18.38 21.91
C VAL A 619 -12.80 -18.23 20.51
N THR A 620 -12.93 -19.23 19.64
CA THR A 620 -12.42 -19.17 18.26
C THR A 620 -13.08 -18.06 17.46
N GLU A 621 -14.40 -17.90 17.63
CA GLU A 621 -15.14 -16.83 16.98
C GLU A 621 -14.62 -15.45 17.40
N LEU A 622 -14.36 -15.23 18.69
CA LEU A 622 -13.80 -13.97 19.22
C LEU A 622 -12.34 -13.75 18.80
N ILE A 623 -11.51 -14.80 18.80
CA ILE A 623 -10.07 -14.68 18.55
C ILE A 623 -9.77 -14.25 17.11
N THR A 624 -10.58 -14.68 16.15
CA THR A 624 -10.41 -14.26 14.75
C THR A 624 -10.62 -12.76 14.53
N LEU A 625 -11.15 -12.06 15.54
CA LEU A 625 -11.50 -10.65 15.51
C LEU A 625 -10.38 -9.78 16.11
N PHE A 626 -9.41 -10.38 16.82
CA PHE A 626 -8.26 -9.67 17.38
C PHE A 626 -7.04 -9.73 16.48
N LYS A 627 -6.17 -8.72 16.56
CA LYS A 627 -4.85 -8.82 15.93
C LYS A 627 -3.97 -9.81 16.71
N PRO A 628 -3.05 -10.53 16.04
CA PRO A 628 -2.07 -11.37 16.74
C PRO A 628 -1.32 -10.57 17.82
N GLY A 629 -1.33 -11.06 19.06
CA GLY A 629 -0.71 -10.42 20.22
C GLY A 629 -1.63 -9.54 21.09
N GLU A 630 -2.88 -9.30 20.68
CA GLU A 630 -3.87 -8.59 21.50
C GLU A 630 -4.76 -9.53 22.33
N GLN A 631 -4.56 -10.85 22.19
CA GLN A 631 -5.26 -11.86 22.97
C GLN A 631 -4.76 -11.84 24.41
N VAL A 632 -5.68 -11.80 25.37
CA VAL A 632 -5.34 -11.84 26.78
C VAL A 632 -5.93 -13.10 27.40
N LEU A 633 -5.05 -13.99 27.86
CA LEU A 633 -5.40 -15.24 28.50
C LEU A 633 -5.71 -15.04 29.98
N PRO A 634 -6.63 -15.83 30.58
CA PRO A 634 -6.97 -15.74 32.00
C PRO A 634 -5.74 -15.92 32.90
N PRO A 635 -5.43 -14.98 33.81
CA PRO A 635 -4.31 -15.15 34.72
C PRO A 635 -4.48 -16.40 35.60
N LYS A 636 -3.39 -17.13 35.82
CA LYS A 636 -3.35 -18.25 36.78
C LYS A 636 -3.65 -17.73 38.19
N GLN A 637 -4.63 -18.31 38.87
CA GLN A 637 -4.94 -17.98 40.25
C GLN A 637 -3.93 -18.66 41.19
N LEU A 638 -3.36 -17.90 42.14
CA LEU A 638 -2.53 -18.44 43.22
C LEU A 638 -3.45 -18.90 44.35
N VAL A 639 -4.06 -20.08 44.20
CA VAL A 639 -4.84 -20.67 45.30
C VAL A 639 -3.91 -21.52 46.16
N SER A 640 -3.79 -21.13 47.44
CA SER A 640 -3.01 -21.83 48.47
C SER A 640 -3.81 -23.04 48.99
N SER A 641 -3.96 -24.07 48.18
CA SER A 641 -4.69 -25.28 48.59
C SER A 641 -3.72 -26.45 48.79
N ASP A 642 -3.62 -26.93 50.02
CA ASP A 642 -2.86 -28.13 50.36
C ASP A 642 -3.61 -29.38 49.86
N PHE A 643 -3.14 -29.94 48.73
CA PHE A 643 -3.70 -31.16 48.14
C PHE A 643 -2.96 -32.43 48.57
N ALA A 644 -2.06 -32.36 49.57
CA ALA A 644 -1.29 -33.51 50.03
C ALA A 644 -2.20 -34.67 50.50
N ASP A 645 -3.36 -34.34 51.05
CA ASP A 645 -4.30 -35.34 51.59
C ASP A 645 -5.09 -36.13 50.53
N TYR A 646 -5.06 -35.73 49.26
CA TYR A 646 -5.81 -36.42 48.21
C TYR A 646 -4.96 -37.50 47.52
N PRO A 647 -5.59 -38.58 47.01
CA PRO A 647 -4.90 -39.59 46.22
C PRO A 647 -4.05 -38.96 45.13
N ILE A 648 -2.82 -39.46 44.95
CA ILE A 648 -1.85 -38.94 43.97
C ILE A 648 -2.47 -38.83 42.57
N ALA A 649 -3.34 -39.77 42.19
CA ALA A 649 -4.06 -39.79 40.93
C ALA A 649 -4.98 -38.55 40.69
N LEU A 650 -5.41 -37.86 41.74
CA LEU A 650 -6.28 -36.67 41.64
C LEU A 650 -5.51 -35.35 41.74
N ARG A 651 -4.26 -35.36 42.22
CA ARG A 651 -3.51 -34.14 42.53
C ARG A 651 -3.29 -33.25 41.30
N SER A 652 -3.07 -33.82 40.12
CA SER A 652 -2.96 -33.06 38.87
C SER A 652 -4.26 -32.31 38.54
N ALA A 653 -5.40 -33.01 38.57
CA ALA A 653 -6.72 -32.44 38.30
C ALA A 653 -7.12 -31.36 39.32
N LEU A 654 -6.81 -31.59 40.61
CA LEU A 654 -7.00 -30.62 41.69
C LEU A 654 -6.14 -29.37 41.51
N THR A 655 -4.88 -29.56 41.11
CA THR A 655 -3.98 -28.45 40.79
C THR A 655 -4.53 -27.65 39.61
N LEU A 656 -4.98 -28.30 38.54
CA LEU A 656 -5.60 -27.61 37.41
C LEU A 656 -6.84 -26.82 37.82
N LEU A 657 -7.71 -27.41 38.64
CA LEU A 657 -8.91 -26.76 39.18
C LEU A 657 -8.55 -25.53 40.04
N ALA A 658 -7.54 -25.64 40.90
CA ALA A 658 -7.06 -24.54 41.74
C ALA A 658 -6.55 -23.35 40.92
N HIS A 659 -5.88 -23.61 39.79
CA HIS A 659 -5.32 -22.54 38.96
C HIS A 659 -6.39 -21.74 38.21
N TYR A 660 -7.54 -22.35 37.89
CA TYR A 660 -8.46 -21.79 36.90
C TYR A 660 -9.92 -21.68 37.35
N HIS A 661 -10.31 -22.35 38.43
CA HIS A 661 -11.68 -22.27 38.95
C HIS A 661 -11.75 -21.36 40.18
N PRO A 662 -12.50 -20.24 40.14
CA PRO A 662 -12.55 -19.28 41.25
C PRO A 662 -13.11 -19.87 42.55
N GLN A 663 -13.87 -20.96 42.47
CA GLN A 663 -14.41 -21.72 43.61
C GLN A 663 -13.83 -23.14 43.69
N ALA A 664 -12.52 -23.31 43.44
CA ALA A 664 -11.88 -24.62 43.35
C ALA A 664 -12.15 -25.52 44.56
N GLU A 665 -12.07 -24.99 45.78
CA GLU A 665 -12.32 -25.76 47.02
C GLU A 665 -13.75 -26.31 47.08
N GLN A 666 -14.76 -25.47 46.81
CA GLN A 666 -16.17 -25.89 46.84
C GLN A 666 -16.46 -26.95 45.76
N VAL A 667 -15.87 -26.80 44.57
CA VAL A 667 -16.02 -27.75 43.48
C VAL A 667 -15.30 -29.07 43.79
N THR A 668 -14.10 -29.01 44.39
CA THR A 668 -13.37 -30.17 44.90
C THR A 668 -14.20 -30.92 45.93
N GLU A 669 -14.71 -30.23 46.95
CA GLU A 669 -15.56 -30.84 47.97
C GLU A 669 -16.80 -31.48 47.37
N ARG A 670 -17.45 -30.82 46.41
CA ARG A 670 -18.66 -31.33 45.75
C ARG A 670 -18.36 -32.59 44.93
N ILE A 671 -17.27 -32.59 44.16
CA ILE A 671 -16.93 -33.71 43.27
C ILE A 671 -16.33 -34.89 44.07
N LEU A 672 -15.57 -34.62 45.12
CA LEU A 672 -14.88 -35.62 45.93
C LEU A 672 -15.60 -35.96 47.25
N ALA A 673 -16.83 -35.48 47.45
CA ALA A 673 -17.64 -35.73 48.65
C ALA A 673 -17.73 -37.22 49.02
N ASP A 674 -17.73 -38.11 48.02
CA ASP A 674 -17.81 -39.55 48.24
C ASP A 674 -16.49 -40.21 48.67
N ILE A 675 -15.34 -39.54 48.45
CA ILE A 675 -14.00 -40.02 48.81
C ILE A 675 -13.56 -39.42 50.14
N LYS A 676 -13.70 -38.10 50.27
CA LYS A 676 -13.34 -37.35 51.47
C LYS A 676 -14.50 -36.40 51.77
N PRO A 677 -15.57 -36.89 52.41
CA PRO A 677 -16.67 -36.02 52.81
C PRO A 677 -16.14 -34.92 53.74
N SER A 678 -16.55 -33.68 53.48
CA SER A 678 -16.15 -32.53 54.29
C SER A 678 -16.60 -32.74 55.73
N THR A 679 -15.66 -32.68 56.68
CA THR A 679 -15.94 -32.87 58.12
C THR A 679 -17.06 -31.94 58.58
N THR A 680 -17.00 -30.69 58.13
CA THR A 680 -18.02 -29.67 58.38
C THR A 680 -19.40 -30.06 57.83
N LYS A 681 -19.47 -30.62 56.62
CA LYS A 681 -20.75 -31.07 56.04
C LYS A 681 -21.30 -32.32 56.73
N LEU A 682 -20.43 -33.22 57.18
CA LEU A 682 -20.84 -34.38 57.98
C LEU A 682 -21.38 -33.94 59.34
N GLU A 683 -20.72 -32.98 59.99
CA GLU A 683 -21.17 -32.38 61.25
C GLU A 683 -22.52 -31.66 61.09
N GLN A 684 -22.68 -30.90 60.00
CA GLN A 684 -23.96 -30.26 59.65
C GLN A 684 -25.07 -31.26 59.33
N GLU A 685 -24.78 -32.33 58.57
CA GLU A 685 -25.75 -33.40 58.29
C GLU A 685 -26.11 -34.16 59.57
N LEU A 686 -25.16 -34.35 60.48
CA LEU A 686 -25.39 -34.94 61.80
C LEU A 686 -26.30 -34.09 62.66
N GLU A 687 -26.02 -32.78 62.78
CA GLU A 687 -26.85 -31.84 63.52
C GLU A 687 -28.28 -31.80 62.95
N TYR A 688 -28.41 -31.73 61.62
CA TYR A 688 -29.71 -31.78 60.95
C TYR A 688 -30.45 -33.10 61.20
N LEU A 689 -29.76 -34.24 61.11
CA LEU A 689 -30.37 -35.54 61.38
C LEU A 689 -30.76 -35.70 62.85
N GLN A 690 -29.99 -35.16 63.79
CA GLN A 690 -30.34 -35.14 65.22
C GLN A 690 -31.60 -34.33 65.48
N LEU A 691 -31.69 -33.12 64.90
CA LEU A 691 -32.89 -32.28 64.96
C LEU A 691 -34.10 -32.98 64.34
N LYS A 692 -33.92 -33.58 63.16
CA LYS A 692 -34.98 -34.30 62.45
C LYS A 692 -35.44 -35.55 63.20
N LEU A 693 -34.53 -36.24 63.89
CA LEU A 693 -34.85 -37.40 64.72
C LEU A 693 -35.69 -37.00 65.94
N ALA A 694 -35.36 -35.86 66.56
CA ALA A 694 -36.09 -35.31 67.70
C ALA A 694 -37.52 -34.88 67.32
N SER A 695 -37.74 -34.49 66.06
CA SER A 695 -39.06 -34.07 65.56
C SER A 695 -39.85 -35.14 64.81
N CYS A 696 -39.29 -36.34 64.57
CA CYS A 696 -39.94 -37.38 63.78
C CYS A 696 -40.88 -38.23 64.64
N THR A 697 -42.19 -38.21 64.35
CA THR A 697 -43.22 -38.98 65.06
C THR A 697 -43.63 -40.26 64.33
N ASP A 698 -43.10 -40.51 63.13
CA ASP A 698 -43.40 -41.70 62.32
C ASP A 698 -42.36 -42.80 62.56
N ASP A 699 -42.81 -43.92 63.13
CA ASP A 699 -41.98 -45.10 63.44
C ASP A 699 -41.32 -45.69 62.19
N GLY A 700 -41.95 -45.59 61.01
CA GLY A 700 -41.38 -46.05 59.74
C GLY A 700 -40.17 -45.23 59.27
N GLY A 701 -40.18 -43.92 59.55
CA GLY A 701 -39.10 -42.99 59.22
C GLY A 701 -37.96 -42.95 60.25
N LEU A 702 -38.22 -43.33 61.50
CA LEU A 702 -37.24 -43.29 62.60
C LEU A 702 -36.08 -44.27 62.39
N MET A 703 -36.34 -45.48 61.90
CA MET A 703 -35.32 -46.52 61.76
C MET A 703 -34.26 -46.19 60.68
N PRO A 704 -34.62 -45.73 59.46
CA PRO A 704 -33.65 -45.26 58.48
C PRO A 704 -32.83 -44.04 58.93
N LEU A 705 -33.44 -43.09 59.65
CA LEU A 705 -32.74 -41.90 60.15
C LEU A 705 -31.72 -42.27 61.25
N LYS A 706 -32.09 -43.15 62.19
CA LYS A 706 -31.15 -43.67 63.21
C LYS A 706 -29.98 -44.41 62.56
N GLN A 707 -30.27 -45.23 61.55
CA GLN A 707 -29.24 -45.98 60.83
C GLN A 707 -28.30 -45.04 60.04
N ARG A 708 -28.83 -44.01 59.38
CA ARG A 708 -28.03 -42.99 58.71
C ARG A 708 -27.17 -42.20 59.69
N LEU A 709 -27.73 -41.74 60.79
CA LEU A 709 -27.03 -41.01 61.85
C LEU A 709 -25.89 -41.85 62.45
N ALA A 710 -26.15 -43.11 62.79
CA ALA A 710 -25.13 -44.04 63.27
C ALA A 710 -24.01 -44.27 62.23
N ASN A 711 -24.37 -44.36 60.94
CA ASN A 711 -23.39 -44.49 59.86
C ASN A 711 -22.52 -43.23 59.69
N LEU A 712 -23.09 -42.02 59.83
CA LEU A 712 -22.34 -40.77 59.77
C LEU A 712 -21.44 -40.58 60.99
N GLN A 713 -21.94 -40.86 62.20
CA GLN A 713 -21.12 -40.83 63.43
C GLN A 713 -19.94 -41.81 63.34
N ARG A 714 -20.17 -43.02 62.82
CA ARG A 714 -19.11 -44.01 62.57
C ARG A 714 -18.07 -43.48 61.59
N ARG A 715 -18.49 -42.85 60.48
CA ARG A 715 -17.59 -42.22 59.50
C ARG A 715 -16.78 -41.06 60.06
N LEU A 716 -17.33 -40.31 61.02
CA LEU A 716 -16.65 -39.19 61.68
C LEU A 716 -15.59 -39.69 62.69
N GLN A 717 -15.91 -40.74 63.46
CA GLN A 717 -15.04 -41.31 64.50
C GLN A 717 -13.95 -42.26 63.95
N GLN A 718 -14.25 -42.96 62.87
CA GLN A 718 -13.32 -43.81 62.14
C GLN A 718 -13.22 -43.26 60.72
N PRO A 719 -12.42 -42.20 60.48
CA PRO A 719 -12.13 -41.74 59.13
C PRO A 719 -11.60 -42.96 58.37
N ASP A 720 -12.38 -43.39 57.39
CA ASP A 720 -12.51 -44.77 56.91
C ASP A 720 -11.18 -45.38 56.44
N THR A 721 -10.31 -45.81 57.36
CA THR A 721 -9.05 -46.52 57.08
C THR A 721 -9.29 -47.92 56.50
N GLY A 722 -10.54 -48.40 56.55
CA GLY A 722 -10.96 -49.72 56.07
C GLY A 722 -11.72 -49.71 54.74
N SER A 723 -12.17 -48.55 54.23
CA SER A 723 -12.75 -48.48 52.89
C SER A 723 -11.72 -48.91 51.86
N LYS A 724 -12.08 -49.91 51.04
CA LYS A 724 -11.23 -50.30 49.92
C LYS A 724 -10.90 -49.03 49.12
N PRO A 725 -9.61 -48.75 48.85
CA PRO A 725 -9.23 -47.57 48.11
C PRO A 725 -10.06 -47.51 46.82
N PRO A 726 -10.58 -46.33 46.44
CA PRO A 726 -11.38 -46.19 45.23
C PRO A 726 -10.65 -46.81 44.05
N SER A 727 -11.37 -47.60 43.25
CA SER A 727 -10.76 -48.27 42.10
C SER A 727 -10.12 -47.25 41.15
N ALA A 728 -9.05 -47.66 40.46
CA ALA A 728 -8.36 -46.79 39.50
C ALA A 728 -9.33 -46.13 38.51
N LYS A 729 -10.30 -46.90 37.98
CA LYS A 729 -11.36 -46.40 37.08
C LYS A 729 -12.27 -45.34 37.72
N ARG A 730 -12.53 -45.43 39.03
CA ARG A 730 -13.30 -44.41 39.76
C ARG A 730 -12.49 -43.14 39.96
N LEU A 731 -11.22 -43.27 40.34
CA LEU A 731 -10.30 -42.14 40.48
C LEU A 731 -10.12 -41.41 39.15
N GLU A 732 -9.96 -42.13 38.05
CA GLU A 732 -9.90 -41.58 36.69
C GLU A 732 -11.17 -40.78 36.34
N ARG A 733 -12.36 -41.33 36.61
CA ARG A 733 -13.63 -40.61 36.40
C ARG A 733 -13.74 -39.32 37.21
N LEU A 734 -13.26 -39.31 38.45
CA LEU A 734 -13.28 -38.12 39.31
C LEU A 734 -12.24 -37.09 38.87
N ALA A 735 -11.05 -37.53 38.45
CA ALA A 735 -10.06 -36.67 37.82
C ALA A 735 -10.65 -35.96 36.59
N SER A 736 -11.28 -36.69 35.68
CA SER A 736 -11.94 -36.10 34.50
C SER A 736 -13.05 -35.12 34.86
N LYS A 737 -13.81 -35.34 35.94
CA LYS A 737 -14.83 -34.38 36.41
C LYS A 737 -14.20 -33.07 36.92
N LEU A 738 -13.11 -33.17 37.69
CA LEU A 738 -12.38 -32.01 38.19
C LEU A 738 -11.73 -31.23 37.03
N GLU A 739 -11.10 -31.93 36.08
CA GLU A 739 -10.51 -31.32 34.88
C GLU A 739 -11.55 -30.61 34.02
N ASN A 740 -12.69 -31.25 33.74
CA ASN A 740 -13.81 -30.61 33.02
C ASN A 740 -14.27 -29.33 33.73
N ALA A 741 -14.45 -29.36 35.05
CA ALA A 741 -14.87 -28.18 35.79
C ALA A 741 -13.84 -27.04 35.69
N ALA A 742 -12.54 -27.37 35.79
CA ALA A 742 -11.46 -26.40 35.64
C ALA A 742 -11.46 -25.74 34.25
N LEU A 743 -11.69 -26.52 33.20
CA LEU A 743 -11.66 -26.04 31.82
C LEU A 743 -12.88 -25.21 31.46
N HIS A 744 -14.06 -25.63 31.89
CA HIS A 744 -15.26 -24.80 31.74
C HIS A 744 -15.04 -23.43 32.38
N ALA A 745 -14.55 -23.38 33.62
CA ALA A 745 -14.24 -22.11 34.27
C ALA A 745 -13.16 -21.32 33.51
N PHE A 746 -12.09 -21.96 33.06
CA PHE A 746 -11.06 -21.30 32.27
C PHE A 746 -11.61 -20.67 30.98
N PHE A 747 -12.34 -21.44 30.17
CA PHE A 747 -12.87 -20.95 28.89
C PHE A 747 -13.94 -19.89 29.09
N THR A 748 -14.77 -20.00 30.11
CA THR A 748 -15.73 -18.94 30.48
C THR A 748 -15.00 -17.65 30.87
N VAL A 749 -13.94 -17.73 31.69
CA VAL A 749 -13.15 -16.54 32.05
C VAL A 749 -12.42 -15.97 30.82
N TRP A 750 -11.91 -16.82 29.94
CA TRP A 750 -11.21 -16.39 28.73
C TRP A 750 -12.16 -15.70 27.75
N GLU A 751 -13.32 -16.29 27.51
CA GLU A 751 -14.40 -15.71 26.73
C GLU A 751 -14.81 -14.34 27.30
N GLN A 752 -15.05 -14.27 28.62
CA GLN A 752 -15.39 -13.01 29.29
C GLN A 752 -14.30 -11.94 29.13
N HIS A 753 -13.03 -12.33 29.24
CA HIS A 753 -11.91 -11.41 29.13
C HIS A 753 -11.67 -10.91 27.69
N ASN A 754 -11.79 -11.81 26.71
CA ASN A 754 -11.81 -11.45 25.30
C ASN A 754 -12.99 -10.52 25.02
N PHE A 755 -14.18 -10.82 25.53
CA PHE A 755 -15.36 -9.97 25.39
C PHE A 755 -15.14 -8.57 25.98
N GLN A 756 -14.53 -8.46 27.16
CA GLN A 756 -14.14 -7.17 27.75
C GLN A 756 -13.11 -6.41 26.89
N THR A 757 -12.12 -7.12 26.34
CA THR A 757 -11.11 -6.53 25.46
C THR A 757 -11.74 -6.01 24.17
N LEU A 758 -12.64 -6.80 23.58
CA LEU A 758 -13.43 -6.43 22.41
C LEU A 758 -14.29 -5.20 22.69
N HIS A 759 -14.98 -5.18 23.83
CA HIS A 759 -15.76 -4.02 24.28
C HIS A 759 -14.86 -2.78 24.38
N ALA A 760 -13.67 -2.88 24.97
CA ALA A 760 -12.72 -1.77 25.06
C ALA A 760 -12.20 -1.31 23.69
N GLN A 761 -11.98 -2.23 22.75
CA GLN A 761 -11.56 -1.90 21.38
C GLN A 761 -12.66 -1.18 20.61
N LEU A 762 -13.89 -1.68 20.66
CA LEU A 762 -15.04 -1.05 20.01
C LEU A 762 -15.36 0.30 20.65
N HIS A 763 -15.27 0.42 21.98
CA HIS A 763 -15.35 1.71 22.69
C HIS A 763 -14.28 2.68 22.19
N ARG A 764 -13.04 2.23 21.97
CA ARG A 764 -11.98 3.08 21.41
C ARG A 764 -12.22 3.45 19.95
N ALA A 765 -12.71 2.51 19.14
CA ALA A 765 -12.95 2.72 17.71
C ALA A 765 -14.09 3.72 17.46
N PHE A 766 -15.14 3.66 18.27
CA PHE A 766 -16.34 4.47 18.10
C PHE A 766 -16.53 5.55 19.16
N THR A 767 -15.66 5.68 20.16
CA THR A 767 -15.80 6.70 21.21
C THR A 767 -17.19 6.67 21.89
N LEU A 768 -17.75 5.48 22.07
CA LEU A 768 -19.04 5.24 22.73
C LEU A 768 -18.81 4.96 24.21
N GLU A 769 -19.57 5.56 25.13
CA GLU A 769 -19.42 5.31 26.58
C GLU A 769 -19.67 3.83 26.94
N THR A 770 -20.69 3.22 26.32
CA THR A 770 -21.06 1.81 26.52
C THR A 770 -21.61 1.24 25.23
N ILE A 771 -21.33 -0.04 24.94
CA ILE A 771 -21.98 -0.77 23.84
C ILE A 771 -23.00 -1.73 24.47
N PRO A 772 -24.28 -1.72 24.04
CA PRO A 772 -25.28 -2.63 24.60
C PRO A 772 -24.85 -4.09 24.49
N ASP A 773 -24.94 -4.84 25.59
CA ASP A 773 -24.58 -6.26 25.64
C ASP A 773 -25.38 -7.09 24.61
N GLU A 774 -26.62 -6.69 24.34
CA GLU A 774 -27.48 -7.31 23.33
C GLU A 774 -26.90 -7.21 21.90
N TRP A 775 -26.07 -6.19 21.60
CA TRP A 775 -25.40 -6.06 20.30
C TRP A 775 -24.18 -6.95 20.19
N LEU A 776 -23.54 -7.22 21.32
CA LEU A 776 -22.36 -8.06 21.39
C LEU A 776 -22.74 -9.54 21.47
N ALA A 777 -23.88 -9.86 22.09
CA ALA A 777 -24.46 -11.21 22.14
C ALA A 777 -25.01 -11.66 20.77
N ASP A 778 -25.50 -10.72 19.95
CA ASP A 778 -25.92 -11.00 18.58
C ASP A 778 -24.70 -11.08 17.65
N LYS A 779 -24.40 -12.28 17.16
CA LYS A 779 -23.25 -12.54 16.27
C LYS A 779 -23.25 -11.67 15.02
N HIS A 780 -24.41 -11.34 14.47
CA HIS A 780 -24.49 -10.52 13.26
C HIS A 780 -24.17 -9.06 13.56
N LYS A 781 -24.75 -8.50 14.63
CA LYS A 781 -24.47 -7.12 15.07
C LYS A 781 -23.00 -6.95 15.44
N LEU A 782 -22.44 -7.89 16.20
CA LEU A 782 -21.03 -7.85 16.58
C LEU A 782 -20.10 -7.85 15.36
N ARG A 783 -20.34 -8.74 14.39
CA ARG A 783 -19.56 -8.80 13.15
C ARG A 783 -19.67 -7.52 12.33
N SER A 784 -20.84 -6.86 12.30
CA SER A 784 -21.00 -5.55 11.66
C SER A 784 -20.17 -4.47 12.37
N LEU A 785 -20.23 -4.38 13.70
CA LEU A 785 -19.40 -3.44 14.47
C LEU A 785 -17.91 -3.65 14.22
N LEU A 786 -17.46 -4.89 14.12
CA LEU A 786 -16.07 -5.22 13.84
C LEU A 786 -15.63 -4.78 12.44
N GLY A 787 -16.42 -5.08 11.41
CA GLY A 787 -16.13 -4.60 10.06
C GLY A 787 -16.09 -3.07 10.00
N LEU A 788 -16.96 -2.39 10.74
CA LEU A 788 -16.97 -0.92 10.78
C LEU A 788 -15.77 -0.36 11.55
N SER A 789 -15.24 -1.09 12.53
CA SER A 789 -14.06 -0.66 13.31
C SER A 789 -12.77 -0.61 12.48
N THR A 790 -12.74 -1.29 11.32
CA THR A 790 -11.61 -1.27 10.38
C THR A 790 -11.68 -0.16 9.34
N LEU A 791 -12.79 0.59 9.28
CA LEU A 791 -12.93 1.72 8.36
C LEU A 791 -12.02 2.89 8.77
N ASP A 792 -11.82 3.81 7.84
CA ASP A 792 -11.01 5.01 8.06
C ASP A 792 -11.62 5.92 9.15
N PRO A 793 -10.80 6.79 9.78
CA PRO A 793 -11.26 7.64 10.88
C PRO A 793 -12.51 8.50 10.59
N PRO A 794 -12.73 9.08 9.39
CA PRO A 794 -13.95 9.84 9.10
C PRO A 794 -15.22 9.00 9.17
N GLU A 795 -15.23 7.81 8.56
CA GLU A 795 -16.36 6.89 8.56
C GLU A 795 -16.66 6.38 9.98
N ARG A 796 -15.63 6.06 10.77
CA ARG A 796 -15.81 5.60 12.16
C ARG A 796 -16.46 6.65 13.06
N ARG A 797 -16.22 7.95 12.81
CA ARG A 797 -16.92 9.02 13.52
C ARG A 797 -18.41 9.05 13.21
N ILE A 798 -18.80 8.75 11.97
CA ILE A 798 -20.22 8.68 11.59
C ILE A 798 -20.86 7.42 12.16
N VAL A 799 -20.15 6.29 12.17
CA VAL A 799 -20.60 5.06 12.84
C VAL A 799 -20.84 5.31 14.33
N SER A 800 -19.96 6.06 14.99
CA SER A 800 -20.18 6.50 16.38
C SER A 800 -21.52 7.22 16.56
N LEU A 801 -21.80 8.23 15.73
CA LEU A 801 -23.06 8.98 15.77
C LEU A 801 -24.27 8.07 15.51
N LEU A 802 -24.17 7.16 14.54
CA LEU A 802 -25.21 6.18 14.23
C LEU A 802 -25.49 5.25 15.41
N CYS A 803 -24.45 4.72 16.06
CA CYS A 803 -24.58 3.88 17.24
C CYS A 803 -25.21 4.65 18.41
N GLN A 804 -24.77 5.89 18.68
CA GLN A 804 -25.39 6.75 19.71
C GLN A 804 -26.87 6.98 19.43
N ALA A 805 -27.22 7.31 18.18
CA ALA A 805 -28.61 7.51 17.79
C ALA A 805 -29.44 6.22 17.91
N GLN A 806 -28.90 5.06 17.56
CA GLN A 806 -29.59 3.78 17.74
C GLN A 806 -29.87 3.49 19.22
N MET A 807 -28.91 3.76 20.12
CA MET A 807 -29.10 3.60 21.57
C MET A 807 -30.18 4.54 22.12
N GLN A 808 -30.30 5.73 21.54
CA GLN A 808 -31.30 6.73 21.91
C GLN A 808 -32.64 6.56 21.18
N GLN A 809 -32.79 5.52 20.36
CA GLN A 809 -33.94 5.32 19.46
C GLN A 809 -34.23 6.55 18.57
N ALA A 810 -33.16 7.26 18.18
CA ALA A 810 -33.17 8.49 17.38
C ALA A 810 -32.65 8.27 15.94
N TYR A 811 -32.46 7.01 15.52
CA TYR A 811 -32.18 6.66 14.13
C TYR A 811 -33.44 6.92 13.26
N PRO A 812 -33.32 7.48 12.04
CA PRO A 812 -32.10 7.79 11.27
C PRO A 812 -31.61 9.24 11.37
N LEU A 813 -30.71 9.56 12.31
CA LEU A 813 -29.97 10.84 12.46
C LEU A 813 -30.71 12.11 11.99
N VAL A 814 -32.01 12.18 12.27
CA VAL A 814 -32.91 13.19 11.67
C VAL A 814 -32.50 14.58 12.12
N THR A 815 -31.99 14.69 13.35
CA THR A 815 -31.58 15.93 14.00
C THR A 815 -30.20 16.44 13.58
N ALA A 816 -29.43 15.67 12.80
CA ALA A 816 -28.10 16.10 12.36
C ALA A 816 -28.22 17.36 11.47
N PRO A 817 -27.36 18.39 11.62
CA PRO A 817 -27.53 19.67 10.93
C PRO A 817 -27.63 19.57 9.41
N ALA A 818 -26.81 18.73 8.77
CA ALA A 818 -26.86 18.51 7.32
C ALA A 818 -28.18 17.86 6.88
N ASN A 819 -28.65 16.86 7.64
CA ASN A 819 -29.93 16.20 7.39
C ASN A 819 -31.11 17.18 7.59
N GLN A 820 -31.09 18.00 8.64
CA GLN A 820 -32.09 19.06 8.87
C GLN A 820 -32.13 20.10 7.75
N ALA A 821 -30.96 20.56 7.29
CA ALA A 821 -30.89 21.51 6.19
C ALA A 821 -31.49 20.91 4.90
N TRP A 822 -31.18 19.64 4.62
CA TRP A 822 -31.73 18.92 3.48
C TRP A 822 -33.25 18.69 3.60
N LEU A 823 -33.76 18.29 4.77
CA LEU A 823 -35.19 18.12 5.03
C LEU A 823 -35.96 19.42 4.79
N LYS A 824 -35.47 20.54 5.32
CA LYS A 824 -36.05 21.88 5.08
C LYS A 824 -36.05 22.24 3.60
N LYS A 825 -34.95 21.95 2.88
CA LYS A 825 -34.84 22.17 1.43
C LYS A 825 -35.89 21.37 0.65
N MET A 826 -36.12 20.11 1.00
CA MET A 826 -37.12 19.26 0.33
C MET A 826 -38.55 19.64 0.70
N GLN A 827 -38.82 20.00 1.95
CA GLN A 827 -40.13 20.54 2.36
C GLN A 827 -40.46 21.84 1.63
N ALA A 828 -39.48 22.73 1.44
CA ALA A 828 -39.66 23.96 0.65
C ALA A 828 -39.98 23.69 -0.83
N LYS A 829 -39.71 22.48 -1.33
CA LYS A 829 -40.13 22.00 -2.66
C LYS A 829 -41.52 21.36 -2.68
N GLY A 830 -42.23 21.35 -1.55
CA GLY A 830 -43.57 20.80 -1.43
C GLY A 830 -43.62 19.30 -1.13
N LEU A 831 -42.49 18.65 -0.83
CA LEU A 831 -42.51 17.23 -0.47
C LEU A 831 -43.01 17.00 0.96
N ASN A 832 -43.91 16.03 1.11
CA ASN A 832 -44.27 15.45 2.40
C ASN A 832 -43.25 14.36 2.78
N LEU A 833 -42.25 14.71 3.57
CA LEU A 833 -41.18 13.78 3.97
C LEU A 833 -41.56 12.87 5.15
N LYS A 834 -42.78 12.96 5.67
CA LYS A 834 -43.21 12.16 6.83
C LYS A 834 -43.10 10.63 6.59
N PRO A 835 -43.61 10.06 5.47
CA PRO A 835 -43.48 8.63 5.20
C PRO A 835 -42.02 8.18 5.00
N TRP A 836 -41.16 9.10 4.53
CA TRP A 836 -39.74 8.83 4.33
C TRP A 836 -38.95 8.79 5.64
N VAL A 837 -39.26 9.70 6.57
CA VAL A 837 -38.57 9.81 7.86
C VAL A 837 -39.12 8.77 8.84
N GLU A 838 -40.43 8.73 9.05
CA GLU A 838 -41.10 7.85 10.02
C GLU A 838 -41.16 6.40 9.55
N GLY A 839 -41.12 6.18 8.22
CA GLY A 839 -41.18 4.86 7.61
C GLY A 839 -42.52 4.61 6.91
N LEU A 840 -42.49 3.75 5.91
CA LEU A 840 -43.66 3.20 5.23
C LEU A 840 -43.54 1.68 5.29
N GLU A 841 -44.63 1.02 5.66
CA GLU A 841 -44.76 -0.43 5.67
C GLU A 841 -45.93 -0.81 4.75
N LEU A 842 -45.73 -1.81 3.91
CA LEU A 842 -46.74 -2.30 2.99
C LEU A 842 -46.68 -3.83 2.94
N SER A 843 -47.83 -4.49 3.05
CA SER A 843 -47.94 -5.92 2.81
C SER A 843 -48.56 -6.17 1.42
N SER A 844 -47.96 -7.06 0.65
CA SER A 844 -48.47 -7.48 -0.66
C SER A 844 -48.52 -9.00 -0.78
N GLN A 845 -49.20 -9.51 -1.80
CA GLN A 845 -49.18 -10.93 -2.16
C GLN A 845 -48.24 -11.12 -3.36
N LEU A 846 -47.19 -11.91 -3.17
CA LEU A 846 -46.23 -12.28 -4.20
C LEU A 846 -46.65 -13.61 -4.83
N SER A 847 -46.83 -13.62 -6.16
CA SER A 847 -47.15 -14.83 -6.92
C SER A 847 -45.90 -15.44 -7.55
N LEU A 848 -45.56 -16.68 -7.20
CA LEU A 848 -44.43 -17.46 -7.72
C LEU A 848 -44.92 -18.82 -8.18
N GLU A 849 -44.78 -19.14 -9.46
CA GLU A 849 -45.01 -20.49 -10.02
C GLU A 849 -46.29 -21.17 -9.47
N SER A 850 -47.42 -20.44 -9.46
CA SER A 850 -48.76 -20.82 -8.94
C SER A 850 -48.98 -20.83 -7.41
N LYS A 851 -48.00 -20.44 -6.61
CA LYS A 851 -48.17 -20.16 -5.17
C LYS A 851 -48.23 -18.66 -4.90
N THR A 852 -49.11 -18.25 -4.00
CA THR A 852 -49.14 -16.89 -3.44
C THR A 852 -48.52 -16.93 -2.04
N MET A 853 -47.68 -15.94 -1.74
CA MET A 853 -47.14 -15.76 -0.39
C MET A 853 -47.20 -14.29 0.01
N PRO A 854 -47.53 -13.97 1.27
CA PRO A 854 -47.49 -12.59 1.73
C PRO A 854 -46.03 -12.14 1.85
N VAL A 855 -45.79 -10.89 1.44
CA VAL A 855 -44.48 -10.23 1.55
C VAL A 855 -44.69 -8.90 2.26
N GLU A 856 -43.91 -8.67 3.31
CA GLU A 856 -43.86 -7.40 4.02
C GLU A 856 -42.71 -6.56 3.46
N MET A 857 -43.01 -5.31 3.11
CA MET A 857 -42.05 -4.34 2.60
C MET A 857 -41.94 -3.19 3.58
N ARG A 858 -40.73 -2.94 4.08
CA ARG A 858 -40.47 -1.80 4.96
C ARG A 858 -39.06 -1.29 4.83
N PHE A 859 -38.86 -0.03 5.17
CA PHE A 859 -37.51 0.49 5.32
C PHE A 859 -36.77 -0.22 6.47
N ALA A 860 -35.44 -0.23 6.35
CA ALA A 860 -34.57 -0.62 7.44
C ALA A 860 -34.90 0.24 8.68
N ASN A 861 -35.23 -0.41 9.78
CA ASN A 861 -35.69 0.23 11.01
C ASN A 861 -34.58 0.46 12.04
N ASN A 862 -33.40 -0.13 11.81
CA ASN A 862 -32.22 0.03 12.65
C ASN A 862 -30.93 0.03 11.81
N ILE A 863 -29.85 0.51 12.42
CA ILE A 863 -28.55 0.63 11.75
C ILE A 863 -27.96 -0.72 11.30
N PHE A 864 -28.25 -1.82 12.01
CA PHE A 864 -27.67 -3.13 11.72
C PHE A 864 -28.29 -3.80 10.50
N GLU A 865 -29.57 -3.54 10.22
CA GLU A 865 -30.18 -3.93 8.94
C GLU A 865 -29.41 -3.27 7.79
N VAL A 866 -29.15 -1.96 7.86
CA VAL A 866 -28.37 -1.25 6.83
C VAL A 866 -26.93 -1.75 6.74
N PHE A 867 -26.24 -1.94 7.85
CA PHE A 867 -24.84 -2.44 7.85
C PHE A 867 -24.72 -3.85 7.26
N ARG A 868 -25.80 -4.63 7.27
CA ARG A 868 -25.86 -5.97 6.68
C ARG A 868 -26.38 -5.98 5.26
N MET A 869 -26.66 -4.83 4.65
CA MET A 869 -27.27 -4.77 3.32
C MET A 869 -26.48 -5.56 2.28
N GLY A 870 -25.15 -5.51 2.31
CA GLY A 870 -24.35 -6.34 1.41
C GLY A 870 -24.30 -7.82 1.77
N ASP A 871 -24.26 -8.15 3.06
CA ASP A 871 -24.08 -9.51 3.57
C ASP A 871 -25.20 -10.47 3.13
N HIS A 872 -26.44 -9.99 3.05
CA HIS A 872 -27.57 -10.82 2.61
C HIS A 872 -27.40 -11.36 1.18
N PHE A 873 -26.70 -10.62 0.31
CA PHE A 873 -26.59 -10.92 -1.13
C PHE A 873 -25.13 -11.05 -1.60
N GLN A 874 -24.17 -11.12 -0.67
CA GLN A 874 -22.73 -11.24 -0.95
C GLN A 874 -22.19 -10.21 -1.98
N THR A 875 -22.65 -8.96 -1.88
CA THR A 875 -22.24 -7.89 -2.81
C THR A 875 -20.94 -7.19 -2.37
N CYS A 876 -20.45 -6.23 -3.15
CA CYS A 876 -19.31 -5.37 -2.79
C CYS A 876 -19.53 -4.52 -1.52
N LEU A 877 -20.78 -4.43 -1.05
CA LEU A 877 -21.18 -3.80 0.22
C LEU A 877 -21.15 -4.78 1.41
N SER A 878 -20.76 -6.04 1.21
CA SER A 878 -20.60 -7.01 2.31
C SER A 878 -19.40 -6.63 3.18
N ARG A 879 -19.36 -7.12 4.41
CA ARG A 879 -18.20 -6.89 5.29
C ARG A 879 -16.91 -7.38 4.62
N GLY A 880 -15.88 -6.54 4.61
CA GLY A 880 -14.61 -6.80 3.93
C GLY A 880 -14.63 -6.56 2.41
N GLY A 881 -15.79 -6.22 1.84
CA GLY A 881 -15.92 -5.78 0.45
C GLY A 881 -15.33 -4.38 0.23
N VAL A 882 -14.89 -4.11 -1.00
CA VAL A 882 -14.18 -2.86 -1.36
C VAL A 882 -15.04 -1.61 -1.15
N ASN A 883 -16.37 -1.74 -1.23
CA ASN A 883 -17.32 -0.65 -1.07
C ASN A 883 -18.06 -0.69 0.28
N PHE A 884 -17.57 -1.48 1.25
CA PHE A 884 -18.22 -1.61 2.56
C PHE A 884 -18.39 -0.26 3.27
N PHE A 885 -17.52 0.72 3.03
CA PHE A 885 -17.66 2.08 3.58
C PHE A 885 -19.01 2.75 3.22
N SER A 886 -19.61 2.39 2.07
CA SER A 886 -20.85 3.00 1.58
C SER A 886 -22.08 2.67 2.45
N VAL A 887 -22.05 1.59 3.22
CA VAL A 887 -23.13 1.27 4.17
C VAL A 887 -23.30 2.34 5.25
N VAL A 888 -22.23 3.09 5.55
CA VAL A 888 -22.26 4.21 6.49
C VAL A 888 -23.05 5.38 5.91
N ALA A 889 -22.84 5.71 4.64
CA ALA A 889 -23.60 6.76 3.95
C ALA A 889 -25.08 6.39 3.81
N ASN A 890 -25.37 5.13 3.48
CA ASN A 890 -26.74 4.62 3.35
C ASN A 890 -27.51 4.61 4.69
N ALA A 891 -26.80 4.59 5.83
CA ALA A 891 -27.38 4.67 7.16
C ALA A 891 -27.47 6.11 7.69
N ALA A 892 -26.49 6.97 7.38
CA ALA A 892 -26.37 8.31 7.98
C ALA A 892 -27.07 9.41 7.20
N ASP A 893 -26.99 9.37 5.86
CA ASP A 893 -27.53 10.43 5.04
C ASP A 893 -29.05 10.25 4.89
N ILE A 894 -29.83 11.18 5.45
CA ILE A 894 -31.30 11.04 5.50
C ILE A 894 -31.95 10.98 4.11
N ASN A 895 -31.25 11.38 3.04
CA ASN A 895 -31.75 11.30 1.67
C ASN A 895 -31.61 9.90 1.05
N LYS A 896 -31.18 8.89 1.82
CA LYS A 896 -31.04 7.49 1.41
C LYS A 896 -31.78 6.59 2.41
N ARG A 897 -32.47 5.56 1.92
CA ARG A 897 -33.12 4.53 2.75
C ARG A 897 -33.02 3.16 2.08
N VAL A 898 -32.72 2.13 2.85
CA VAL A 898 -32.74 0.74 2.35
C VAL A 898 -34.13 0.16 2.60
N LEU A 899 -34.79 -0.30 1.54
CA LEU A 899 -36.04 -1.05 1.57
C LEU A 899 -35.73 -2.55 1.60
N TYR A 900 -36.39 -3.29 2.48
CA TYR A 900 -36.32 -4.74 2.56
C TYR A 900 -37.67 -5.38 2.27
N PHE A 901 -37.61 -6.61 1.76
CA PHE A 901 -38.76 -7.50 1.54
C PHE A 901 -38.59 -8.69 2.47
N PHE A 902 -39.60 -8.98 3.28
CA PHE A 902 -39.60 -10.06 4.25
C PHE A 902 -40.71 -11.07 3.93
N ASP A 903 -40.44 -12.35 4.18
CA ASP A 903 -41.49 -13.38 4.23
C ASP A 903 -42.20 -13.38 5.60
N THR A 904 -43.14 -14.31 5.79
CA THR A 904 -43.87 -14.48 7.06
C THR A 904 -43.01 -14.88 8.25
N GLU A 905 -41.80 -15.39 7.99
CA GLU A 905 -40.85 -15.82 9.02
C GLU A 905 -39.84 -14.71 9.36
N GLY A 906 -39.91 -13.57 8.65
CA GLY A 906 -38.97 -12.46 8.81
C GLY A 906 -37.65 -12.67 8.07
N ASN A 907 -37.56 -13.64 7.16
CA ASN A 907 -36.39 -13.81 6.32
C ASN A 907 -36.38 -12.75 5.22
N VAL A 908 -35.20 -12.22 4.91
CA VAL A 908 -35.01 -11.25 3.83
C VAL A 908 -35.13 -11.96 2.48
N LEU A 909 -36.13 -11.59 1.69
CA LEU A 909 -36.34 -12.07 0.31
C LEU A 909 -35.62 -11.19 -0.72
N GLY A 910 -35.53 -9.89 -0.44
CA GLY A 910 -34.97 -8.89 -1.34
C GLY A 910 -34.57 -7.60 -0.61
N ARG A 911 -33.80 -6.75 -1.28
CA ARG A 911 -33.50 -5.38 -0.85
C ARG A 911 -33.38 -4.43 -2.03
N CYS A 912 -33.72 -3.17 -1.82
CA CYS A 912 -33.51 -2.09 -2.77
C CYS A 912 -33.05 -0.83 -2.01
N LEU A 913 -32.00 -0.16 -2.49
CA LEU A 913 -31.66 1.18 -2.00
C LEU A 913 -32.59 2.17 -2.71
N LEU A 914 -33.25 3.03 -1.94
CA LEU A 914 -34.01 4.17 -2.44
C LEU A 914 -33.29 5.46 -2.02
N ALA A 915 -33.36 6.48 -2.85
CA ALA A 915 -32.85 7.81 -2.50
C ALA A 915 -33.75 8.91 -3.03
N ILE A 916 -33.56 10.13 -2.51
CA ILE A 916 -34.21 11.32 -3.04
C ILE A 916 -33.14 12.23 -3.66
N SER A 917 -33.33 12.54 -4.94
CA SER A 917 -32.42 13.40 -5.69
C SER A 917 -32.42 14.83 -5.16
N ASP A 918 -31.40 15.62 -5.53
CA ASP A 918 -31.35 17.04 -5.22
C ASP A 918 -32.53 17.82 -5.81
N GLN A 919 -33.19 17.28 -6.84
CA GLN A 919 -34.39 17.81 -7.45
C GLN A 919 -35.66 17.49 -6.65
N GLY A 920 -35.64 16.50 -5.75
CA GLY A 920 -36.82 16.04 -4.99
C GLY A 920 -37.55 14.87 -5.67
N GLN A 921 -36.86 14.11 -6.52
CA GLN A 921 -37.41 12.91 -7.16
C GLN A 921 -37.02 11.67 -6.37
N LEU A 922 -37.93 10.70 -6.26
CA LEU A 922 -37.65 9.39 -5.68
C LEU A 922 -36.92 8.54 -6.72
N LEU A 923 -35.70 8.12 -6.37
CA LEU A 923 -34.83 7.28 -7.17
C LEU A 923 -34.78 5.88 -6.58
N ARG A 924 -34.74 4.87 -7.45
CA ARG A 924 -34.50 3.47 -7.08
C ARG A 924 -33.15 3.01 -7.61
N PHE A 925 -32.46 2.18 -6.85
CA PHE A 925 -31.24 1.49 -7.25
C PHE A 925 -31.53 0.00 -7.44
N TYR A 926 -30.52 -0.75 -7.89
CA TYR A 926 -30.67 -2.15 -8.27
C TYR A 926 -31.36 -3.01 -7.20
N LEU A 927 -32.39 -3.75 -7.61
CA LEU A 927 -33.09 -4.73 -6.77
C LEU A 927 -32.28 -6.03 -6.64
N TYR A 928 -31.79 -6.31 -5.42
CA TYR A 928 -31.18 -7.60 -5.09
C TYR A 928 -32.22 -8.53 -4.49
N SER A 929 -32.31 -9.77 -4.98
CA SER A 929 -33.37 -10.72 -4.61
C SER A 929 -32.87 -12.16 -4.63
N HIS A 930 -33.35 -12.98 -3.70
CA HIS A 930 -33.18 -14.45 -3.74
C HIS A 930 -34.24 -15.14 -4.61
N LEU A 931 -35.25 -14.38 -5.04
CA LEU A 931 -36.37 -14.80 -5.88
C LEU A 931 -36.24 -14.19 -7.29
N PRO A 932 -36.97 -14.72 -8.30
CA PRO A 932 -37.06 -14.10 -9.62
C PRO A 932 -37.39 -12.61 -9.56
N SER A 933 -36.64 -11.80 -10.30
CA SER A 933 -36.71 -10.33 -10.24
C SER A 933 -38.09 -9.78 -10.60
N GLU A 934 -38.79 -10.38 -11.57
CA GLU A 934 -40.12 -9.96 -12.01
C GLU A 934 -41.15 -9.96 -10.87
N ALA A 935 -41.13 -11.00 -10.03
CA ALA A 935 -42.09 -11.16 -8.94
C ALA A 935 -41.87 -10.07 -7.87
N ILE A 936 -40.63 -9.92 -7.37
CA ILE A 936 -40.35 -8.91 -6.34
C ILE A 936 -40.50 -7.49 -6.91
N ASN A 937 -40.14 -7.26 -8.18
CA ASN A 937 -40.29 -5.95 -8.81
C ASN A 937 -41.75 -5.48 -8.80
N THR A 938 -42.73 -6.38 -8.96
CA THR A 938 -44.16 -6.02 -8.83
C THR A 938 -44.49 -5.47 -7.44
N CYS A 939 -43.95 -6.10 -6.39
CA CYS A 939 -44.11 -5.62 -5.01
C CYS A 939 -43.39 -4.28 -4.80
N LEU A 940 -42.16 -4.14 -5.31
CA LEU A 940 -41.41 -2.89 -5.28
C LEU A 940 -42.18 -1.74 -5.94
N GLN A 941 -42.79 -1.97 -7.12
CA GLN A 941 -43.59 -0.96 -7.81
C GLN A 941 -44.81 -0.52 -7.00
N ALA A 942 -45.48 -1.46 -6.34
CA ALA A 942 -46.60 -1.13 -5.46
C ALA A 942 -46.13 -0.25 -4.28
N PHE A 943 -45.02 -0.62 -3.63
CA PHE A 943 -44.43 0.17 -2.55
C PHE A 943 -44.02 1.57 -3.00
N MET A 944 -43.32 1.68 -4.13
CA MET A 944 -42.88 2.96 -4.67
C MET A 944 -44.05 3.85 -5.07
N SER A 945 -45.11 3.29 -5.66
CA SER A 945 -46.31 4.04 -6.04
C SER A 945 -46.99 4.66 -4.82
N GLU A 946 -47.17 3.86 -3.76
CA GLU A 946 -47.73 4.33 -2.49
C GLU A 946 -46.84 5.42 -1.86
N LEU A 947 -45.53 5.20 -1.82
CA LEU A 947 -44.58 6.15 -1.27
C LEU A 947 -44.61 7.50 -2.02
N VAL A 948 -44.58 7.47 -3.35
CA VAL A 948 -44.63 8.67 -4.21
C VAL A 948 -45.93 9.44 -3.98
N GLN A 949 -47.06 8.73 -3.92
CA GLN A 949 -48.37 9.32 -3.66
C GLN A 949 -48.41 10.02 -2.30
N GLN A 950 -47.96 9.35 -1.23
CA GLN A 950 -47.97 9.94 0.11
C GLN A 950 -46.99 11.10 0.26
N MET A 951 -45.85 11.05 -0.45
CA MET A 951 -44.82 12.09 -0.39
C MET A 951 -45.12 13.30 -1.28
N GLY A 952 -46.05 13.17 -2.25
CA GLY A 952 -46.20 14.16 -3.31
C GLY A 952 -44.94 14.30 -4.17
N ALA A 953 -44.14 13.23 -4.26
CA ALA A 953 -42.90 13.21 -5.03
C ALA A 953 -43.16 12.83 -6.49
N GLN A 954 -42.10 12.78 -7.29
CA GLN A 954 -42.11 12.16 -8.63
C GLN A 954 -41.08 11.04 -8.67
N LEU A 955 -41.35 9.97 -9.41
CA LEU A 955 -40.32 8.97 -9.74
C LEU A 955 -39.29 9.61 -10.68
N GLY A 956 -38.02 9.57 -10.28
CA GLY A 956 -36.91 10.02 -11.10
C GLY A 956 -36.25 8.84 -11.79
N LEU A 957 -36.02 8.98 -13.09
CA LEU A 957 -35.19 8.04 -13.86
C LEU A 957 -33.71 8.44 -13.84
N THR A 958 -33.44 9.70 -13.47
CA THR A 958 -32.12 10.29 -13.33
C THR A 958 -32.13 11.26 -12.16
N GLY A 959 -30.95 11.63 -11.67
CA GLY A 959 -30.80 12.64 -10.63
C GLY A 959 -29.49 12.48 -9.87
N THR A 960 -29.03 13.56 -9.25
CA THR A 960 -27.86 13.51 -8.36
C THR A 960 -28.34 13.37 -6.92
N VAL A 961 -27.73 12.46 -6.16
CA VAL A 961 -28.01 12.29 -4.73
C VAL A 961 -26.85 12.90 -3.93
N ALA A 962 -27.12 13.98 -3.21
CA ALA A 962 -26.10 14.62 -2.39
C ALA A 962 -25.56 13.69 -1.29
N LYS A 963 -24.27 13.83 -0.98
CA LYS A 963 -23.65 13.31 0.24
C LYS A 963 -23.85 14.34 1.35
N LEU A 964 -24.44 13.93 2.49
CA LEU A 964 -24.84 14.86 3.54
C LEU A 964 -23.84 14.84 4.71
N LEU A 965 -23.74 13.71 5.40
CA LEU A 965 -22.83 13.49 6.52
C LEU A 965 -21.61 12.69 6.08
N ALA A 966 -21.81 11.67 5.25
CA ALA A 966 -20.72 10.81 4.78
C ALA A 966 -19.81 11.50 3.76
N ALA A 967 -18.50 11.35 3.93
CA ALA A 967 -17.51 11.87 2.98
C ALA A 967 -17.55 11.10 1.64
N ASN A 968 -17.76 9.78 1.75
CA ASN A 968 -17.71 8.83 0.65
C ASN A 968 -19.03 8.07 0.55
N TRP A 969 -19.47 7.84 -0.69
CA TRP A 969 -20.64 7.02 -1.01
C TRP A 969 -20.38 6.37 -2.37
N TYR A 970 -20.68 5.08 -2.48
CA TYR A 970 -20.64 4.33 -3.73
C TYR A 970 -22.02 4.38 -4.37
N ASP A 971 -22.11 5.09 -5.49
CA ASP A 971 -23.29 5.19 -6.36
C ASP A 971 -23.21 4.07 -7.40
N ASP A 972 -24.05 3.04 -7.25
CA ASP A 972 -24.14 1.89 -8.15
C ASP A 972 -25.09 2.13 -9.35
N GLY A 973 -25.59 3.35 -9.50
CA GLY A 973 -26.45 3.78 -10.60
C GLY A 973 -27.94 3.57 -10.33
N ILE A 974 -28.74 4.56 -10.76
CA ILE A 974 -30.20 4.51 -10.65
C ILE A 974 -30.73 3.45 -11.61
N GLU A 975 -31.46 2.48 -11.08
CA GLU A 975 -32.20 1.50 -11.88
C GLU A 975 -33.42 2.23 -12.44
N SER A 976 -33.28 2.85 -13.62
CA SER A 976 -34.45 3.43 -14.29
C SER A 976 -35.46 2.31 -14.65
N SER A 977 -36.66 2.66 -15.13
CA SER A 977 -37.60 1.72 -15.77
C SER A 977 -37.03 1.01 -17.02
N TYR A 978 -35.71 1.05 -17.22
CA TYR A 978 -34.95 0.44 -18.30
C TYR A 978 -35.41 -0.97 -18.60
N LEU A 979 -35.81 -1.83 -17.66
CA LEU A 979 -36.17 -3.22 -18.04
C LEU A 979 -37.43 -3.33 -18.92
N ASP A 980 -38.47 -2.53 -18.68
CA ASP A 980 -39.70 -2.55 -19.50
C ASP A 980 -39.51 -1.79 -20.81
N THR A 981 -38.80 -0.66 -20.76
CA THR A 981 -38.42 0.10 -21.95
C THR A 981 -37.45 -0.73 -22.79
N GLU A 982 -36.44 -1.37 -22.20
CA GLU A 982 -35.50 -2.31 -22.83
C GLU A 982 -36.23 -3.50 -23.41
N GLY A 983 -37.24 -4.08 -22.78
CA GLY A 983 -38.02 -5.17 -23.38
C GLY A 983 -38.69 -4.75 -24.69
N LYS A 984 -39.34 -3.56 -24.69
CA LYS A 984 -39.98 -2.99 -25.89
C LYS A 984 -38.97 -2.52 -26.93
N VAL A 985 -37.88 -1.90 -26.49
CA VAL A 985 -36.76 -1.41 -27.30
C VAL A 985 -36.01 -2.57 -27.91
N PHE A 986 -35.77 -3.64 -27.16
CA PHE A 986 -35.21 -4.90 -27.61
C PHE A 986 -36.12 -5.50 -28.67
N ALA A 987 -37.41 -5.71 -28.41
CA ALA A 987 -38.32 -6.25 -29.43
C ALA A 987 -38.33 -5.43 -30.73
N SER A 988 -38.37 -4.09 -30.61
CA SER A 988 -38.33 -3.15 -31.73
C SER A 988 -36.99 -3.20 -32.50
N LEU A 989 -35.87 -3.18 -31.78
CA LEU A 989 -34.52 -3.25 -32.34
C LEU A 989 -34.23 -4.62 -32.94
N MET A 990 -34.65 -5.71 -32.31
CA MET A 990 -34.41 -7.08 -32.76
C MET A 990 -34.88 -7.31 -34.19
N SER A 991 -36.05 -6.76 -34.55
CA SER A 991 -36.57 -6.82 -35.92
C SER A 991 -35.73 -6.03 -36.94
N LYS A 992 -35.00 -5.01 -36.50
CA LYS A 992 -34.18 -4.12 -37.34
C LYS A 992 -32.69 -4.49 -37.34
N LEU A 993 -32.20 -5.19 -36.31
CA LEU A 993 -30.77 -5.45 -36.09
C LEU A 993 -30.11 -6.14 -37.29
N ALA A 994 -30.83 -7.00 -38.02
CA ALA A 994 -30.30 -7.68 -39.21
C ALA A 994 -29.94 -6.73 -40.35
N THR A 995 -30.65 -5.61 -40.50
CA THR A 995 -30.45 -4.61 -41.57
C THR A 995 -29.73 -3.35 -41.09
N LEU A 996 -29.49 -3.25 -39.78
CA LEU A 996 -28.97 -2.05 -39.17
C LEU A 996 -27.47 -1.88 -39.44
N THR A 997 -27.06 -0.66 -39.81
CA THR A 997 -25.67 -0.29 -40.08
C THR A 997 -25.02 0.35 -38.86
N ALA A 998 -23.68 0.29 -38.78
CA ALA A 998 -22.91 0.88 -37.69
C ALA A 998 -23.25 2.36 -37.47
N ASP A 999 -23.39 3.17 -38.53
CA ASP A 999 -23.66 4.61 -38.41
C ASP A 999 -25.05 4.93 -37.81
N ASN A 1000 -25.99 3.99 -37.85
CA ASN A 1000 -27.36 4.20 -37.41
C ASN A 1000 -27.68 3.60 -36.03
N ILE A 1001 -26.82 2.75 -35.46
CA ILE A 1001 -27.17 2.00 -34.22
C ILE A 1001 -27.45 2.93 -33.05
N PHE A 1002 -26.62 3.94 -32.83
CA PHE A 1002 -26.82 4.85 -31.72
C PHE A 1002 -28.11 5.64 -31.87
N LYS A 1003 -28.39 6.16 -33.08
CA LYS A 1003 -29.64 6.88 -33.34
C LYS A 1003 -30.86 5.99 -33.16
N VAL A 1004 -30.86 4.77 -33.70
CA VAL A 1004 -32.02 3.86 -33.57
C VAL A 1004 -32.19 3.41 -32.11
N VAL A 1005 -31.10 3.19 -31.37
CA VAL A 1005 -31.14 2.93 -29.94
C VAL A 1005 -31.73 4.15 -29.21
N GLN A 1006 -31.22 5.35 -29.46
CA GLN A 1006 -31.69 6.58 -28.86
C GLN A 1006 -33.17 6.87 -29.17
N ASP A 1007 -33.59 6.70 -30.43
CA ASP A 1007 -34.98 6.85 -30.86
C ASP A 1007 -35.89 5.81 -30.20
N ALA A 1008 -35.39 4.60 -29.98
CA ALA A 1008 -36.14 3.56 -29.30
C ALA A 1008 -36.27 3.85 -27.79
N PHE A 1009 -35.24 4.45 -27.17
CA PHE A 1009 -35.29 4.92 -25.78
C PHE A 1009 -36.05 6.23 -25.59
N ALA A 1010 -36.39 6.97 -26.65
CA ALA A 1010 -37.12 8.23 -26.52
C ALA A 1010 -38.55 8.02 -25.96
N PRO A 1011 -39.03 8.87 -25.03
CA PRO A 1011 -38.43 10.14 -24.59
C PRO A 1011 -37.33 10.03 -23.53
N GLU A 1012 -37.03 8.84 -23.00
CA GLU A 1012 -35.97 8.64 -22.03
C GLU A 1012 -34.56 8.80 -22.65
N VAL A 1013 -33.61 9.33 -21.86
CA VAL A 1013 -32.19 9.37 -22.23
C VAL A 1013 -31.59 8.01 -21.93
N ILE A 1014 -30.72 7.47 -22.79
CA ILE A 1014 -30.00 6.22 -22.51
C ILE A 1014 -28.87 6.45 -21.47
N SER A 1015 -28.79 5.60 -20.45
CA SER A 1015 -27.79 5.66 -19.37
C SER A 1015 -26.58 4.78 -19.68
N GLU A 1016 -25.49 4.93 -18.92
CA GLU A 1016 -24.31 4.05 -18.98
C GLU A 1016 -24.70 2.57 -18.87
N LEU A 1017 -25.51 2.23 -17.86
CA LEU A 1017 -25.98 0.87 -17.64
C LEU A 1017 -26.83 0.37 -18.81
N GLY A 1018 -27.69 1.22 -19.38
CA GLY A 1018 -28.47 0.90 -20.58
C GLY A 1018 -27.56 0.57 -21.78
N VAL A 1019 -26.52 1.36 -22.02
CA VAL A 1019 -25.54 1.06 -23.08
C VAL A 1019 -24.83 -0.27 -22.80
N LEU A 1020 -24.36 -0.51 -21.57
CA LEU A 1020 -23.69 -1.76 -21.19
C LEU A 1020 -24.60 -2.98 -21.35
N HIS A 1021 -25.89 -2.85 -21.01
CA HIS A 1021 -26.87 -3.92 -21.13
C HIS A 1021 -27.13 -4.27 -22.60
N ILE A 1022 -27.35 -3.26 -23.45
CA ILE A 1022 -27.54 -3.46 -24.90
C ILE A 1022 -26.33 -4.16 -25.51
N LEU A 1023 -25.12 -3.74 -25.16
CA LEU A 1023 -23.88 -4.37 -25.63
C LEU A 1023 -23.76 -5.84 -25.24
N ARG A 1024 -24.46 -6.29 -24.20
CA ARG A 1024 -24.50 -7.71 -23.77
C ARG A 1024 -25.63 -8.52 -24.41
N TRP A 1025 -26.48 -7.93 -25.24
CA TRP A 1025 -27.57 -8.66 -25.88
C TRP A 1025 -27.07 -9.81 -26.77
N PRO A 1026 -27.69 -11.01 -26.68
CA PRO A 1026 -27.29 -12.16 -27.49
C PRO A 1026 -27.29 -11.87 -29.00
N ALA A 1027 -28.20 -11.01 -29.47
CA ALA A 1027 -28.28 -10.64 -30.88
C ALA A 1027 -27.08 -9.81 -31.39
N LEU A 1028 -26.38 -9.12 -30.50
CA LEU A 1028 -25.16 -8.36 -30.84
C LEU A 1028 -23.88 -9.18 -30.70
N ILE A 1029 -23.94 -10.43 -30.20
CA ILE A 1029 -22.75 -11.25 -29.91
C ILE A 1029 -21.85 -11.47 -31.15
N HIS A 1030 -22.42 -11.40 -32.35
CA HIS A 1030 -21.71 -11.55 -33.63
C HIS A 1030 -21.63 -10.26 -34.45
N ARG A 1031 -21.99 -9.10 -33.86
CA ARG A 1031 -22.05 -7.79 -34.54
C ARG A 1031 -21.04 -6.82 -33.93
N PHE A 1032 -19.75 -7.12 -34.14
CA PHE A 1032 -18.63 -6.27 -33.70
C PHE A 1032 -18.78 -4.82 -34.16
N ASP A 1033 -19.20 -4.62 -35.41
CA ASP A 1033 -19.48 -3.33 -36.04
C ASP A 1033 -20.48 -2.48 -35.24
N LEU A 1034 -21.60 -3.09 -34.83
CA LEU A 1034 -22.65 -2.40 -34.11
C LEU A 1034 -22.25 -2.11 -32.67
N LYS A 1035 -21.58 -3.06 -31.99
CA LYS A 1035 -21.13 -2.85 -30.60
C LYS A 1035 -20.09 -1.75 -30.51
N LEU A 1036 -19.11 -1.75 -31.41
CA LEU A 1036 -18.08 -0.72 -31.46
C LEU A 1036 -18.68 0.66 -31.73
N SER A 1037 -19.58 0.77 -32.72
CA SER A 1037 -20.23 2.05 -33.04
C SER A 1037 -21.10 2.57 -31.88
N LEU A 1038 -21.86 1.68 -31.23
CA LEU A 1038 -22.66 2.04 -30.07
C LEU A 1038 -21.79 2.54 -28.91
N ALA A 1039 -20.65 1.89 -28.65
CA ALA A 1039 -19.70 2.31 -27.63
C ALA A 1039 -19.02 3.65 -27.97
N LEU A 1040 -18.66 3.88 -29.24
CA LEU A 1040 -18.05 5.13 -29.68
C LEU A 1040 -19.00 6.31 -29.54
N ALA A 1041 -20.25 6.13 -29.96
CA ALA A 1041 -21.27 7.13 -29.77
C ALA A 1041 -21.57 7.35 -28.28
N GLY A 1042 -21.66 6.28 -27.48
CA GLY A 1042 -21.78 6.39 -26.02
C GLY A 1042 -20.68 7.24 -25.39
N ARG A 1043 -19.42 7.07 -25.83
CA ARG A 1043 -18.30 7.92 -25.40
C ARG A 1043 -18.43 9.36 -25.89
N GLN A 1044 -18.75 9.57 -27.16
CA GLN A 1044 -18.90 10.91 -27.76
C GLN A 1044 -19.99 11.74 -27.06
N HIS A 1045 -21.05 11.09 -26.60
CA HIS A 1045 -22.15 11.69 -25.87
C HIS A 1045 -21.93 11.73 -24.34
N LEU A 1046 -20.72 11.40 -23.85
CA LEU A 1046 -20.36 11.39 -22.42
C LEU A 1046 -21.25 10.48 -21.56
N LEU A 1047 -21.73 9.38 -22.15
CA LEU A 1047 -22.62 8.41 -21.49
C LEU A 1047 -21.86 7.27 -20.80
N LEU A 1048 -20.56 7.13 -21.03
CA LEU A 1048 -19.74 6.03 -20.53
C LEU A 1048 -18.60 6.56 -19.67
N SER A 1049 -18.58 6.14 -18.42
CA SER A 1049 -17.45 6.27 -17.50
C SER A 1049 -16.24 5.49 -18.00
N GLU A 1050 -15.08 5.81 -17.45
CA GLU A 1050 -13.84 5.09 -17.73
C GLU A 1050 -13.95 3.59 -17.39
N TYR A 1051 -14.63 3.26 -16.28
CA TYR A 1051 -14.89 1.89 -15.87
C TYR A 1051 -15.76 1.16 -16.90
N ALA A 1052 -16.85 1.77 -17.37
CA ALA A 1052 -17.70 1.17 -18.40
C ALA A 1052 -16.94 1.00 -19.72
N LEU A 1053 -16.15 2.00 -20.14
CA LEU A 1053 -15.31 1.90 -21.33
C LEU A 1053 -14.32 0.74 -21.23
N ARG A 1054 -13.75 0.50 -20.04
CA ARG A 1054 -12.85 -0.62 -19.78
C ARG A 1054 -13.53 -1.97 -19.94
N GLU A 1055 -14.70 -2.15 -19.35
CA GLU A 1055 -15.49 -3.37 -19.49
C GLU A 1055 -15.94 -3.61 -20.95
N ILE A 1056 -16.30 -2.55 -21.68
CA ILE A 1056 -16.64 -2.62 -23.10
C ILE A 1056 -15.43 -3.03 -23.93
N VAL A 1057 -14.26 -2.45 -23.69
CA VAL A 1057 -13.02 -2.80 -24.42
C VAL A 1057 -12.66 -4.27 -24.19
N ARG A 1058 -12.76 -4.77 -22.95
CA ARG A 1058 -12.56 -6.20 -22.65
C ARG A 1058 -13.54 -7.09 -23.42
N MET A 1059 -14.82 -6.70 -23.43
CA MET A 1059 -15.85 -7.43 -24.18
C MET A 1059 -15.53 -7.46 -25.68
N LEU A 1060 -15.14 -6.33 -26.28
CA LEU A 1060 -14.82 -6.22 -27.70
C LEU A 1060 -13.53 -6.99 -28.07
N LEU A 1061 -12.52 -6.99 -27.20
CA LEU A 1061 -11.27 -7.74 -27.40
C LEU A 1061 -11.52 -9.26 -27.47
N LEU A 1062 -12.47 -9.77 -26.68
CA LEU A 1062 -12.82 -11.20 -26.64
C LEU A 1062 -13.82 -11.64 -27.72
N MET A 1063 -14.39 -10.71 -28.50
CA MET A 1063 -15.40 -11.06 -29.52
C MET A 1063 -14.79 -11.72 -30.76
N ASP A 1064 -15.43 -12.81 -31.20
CA ASP A 1064 -15.18 -13.44 -32.50
C ASP A 1064 -15.88 -12.66 -33.62
N THR A 1065 -15.10 -12.19 -34.60
CA THR A 1065 -15.56 -11.40 -35.75
C THR A 1065 -15.98 -12.27 -36.94
N LYS A 1066 -15.88 -13.61 -36.83
CA LYS A 1066 -16.12 -14.58 -37.91
C LYS A 1066 -15.33 -14.27 -39.19
N GLY A 1067 -14.11 -13.73 -39.02
CA GLY A 1067 -13.21 -13.37 -40.11
C GLY A 1067 -13.59 -12.09 -40.87
N LYS A 1068 -14.61 -11.34 -40.44
CA LYS A 1068 -14.98 -10.06 -41.08
C LYS A 1068 -13.96 -8.94 -40.84
N TYR A 1069 -13.23 -9.02 -39.73
CA TYR A 1069 -12.17 -8.10 -39.36
C TYR A 1069 -10.93 -8.91 -39.04
N SER A 1070 -9.78 -8.50 -39.59
CA SER A 1070 -8.49 -8.97 -39.09
C SER A 1070 -8.28 -8.50 -37.64
N GLU A 1071 -7.43 -9.20 -36.88
CA GLU A 1071 -7.11 -8.77 -35.51
C GLU A 1071 -6.48 -7.36 -35.48
N ALA A 1072 -5.71 -6.98 -36.50
CA ALA A 1072 -5.15 -5.63 -36.60
C ALA A 1072 -6.23 -4.56 -36.81
N GLU A 1073 -7.21 -4.78 -37.70
CA GLU A 1073 -8.34 -3.87 -37.90
C GLU A 1073 -9.20 -3.76 -36.64
N LYS A 1074 -9.45 -4.90 -35.97
CA LYS A 1074 -10.17 -4.96 -34.70
C LYS A 1074 -9.46 -4.16 -33.61
N SER A 1075 -8.16 -4.39 -33.38
CA SER A 1075 -7.36 -3.64 -32.40
C SER A 1075 -7.33 -2.14 -32.70
N ALA A 1076 -7.14 -1.75 -33.96
CA ALA A 1076 -7.14 -0.33 -34.35
C ALA A 1076 -8.50 0.34 -34.10
N ALA A 1077 -9.59 -0.39 -34.34
CA ALA A 1077 -10.93 0.11 -34.11
C ALA A 1077 -11.22 0.26 -32.60
N ILE A 1078 -10.84 -0.73 -31.78
CA ILE A 1078 -11.01 -0.69 -30.31
C ILE A 1078 -10.13 0.40 -29.67
N TRP A 1079 -8.93 0.67 -30.22
CA TRP A 1079 -8.01 1.68 -29.70
C TRP A 1079 -8.67 3.05 -29.51
N THR A 1080 -9.56 3.43 -30.43
CA THR A 1080 -10.29 4.71 -30.37
C THR A 1080 -11.07 4.87 -29.06
N LEU A 1081 -11.57 3.77 -28.46
CA LEU A 1081 -12.23 3.73 -27.16
C LEU A 1081 -11.27 3.70 -25.97
N ALA A 1082 -10.09 3.09 -26.14
CA ALA A 1082 -9.14 2.80 -25.07
C ALA A 1082 -8.08 3.90 -24.85
N GLN A 1083 -7.76 4.69 -25.89
CA GLN A 1083 -6.56 5.53 -25.95
C GLN A 1083 -6.38 6.55 -24.82
N THR A 1084 -7.46 7.02 -24.19
CA THR A 1084 -7.40 8.04 -23.14
C THR A 1084 -7.14 7.47 -21.75
N TRP A 1085 -7.39 6.18 -21.52
CA TRP A 1085 -7.38 5.60 -20.17
C TRP A 1085 -6.52 4.34 -20.04
N LEU A 1086 -6.32 3.58 -21.13
CA LEU A 1086 -5.72 2.24 -21.07
C LEU A 1086 -4.36 2.19 -20.37
N TRP A 1087 -3.51 3.20 -20.60
CA TRP A 1087 -2.21 3.28 -19.94
C TRP A 1087 -2.33 3.52 -18.42
N GLU A 1088 -3.19 4.45 -18.01
CA GLU A 1088 -3.39 4.80 -16.60
C GLU A 1088 -4.02 3.63 -15.85
N GLY A 1089 -5.07 3.02 -16.41
CA GLY A 1089 -5.70 1.82 -15.85
C GLY A 1089 -4.73 0.65 -15.68
N LEU A 1090 -3.89 0.36 -16.69
CA LEU A 1090 -2.85 -0.67 -16.56
C LEU A 1090 -1.75 -0.29 -15.55
N TYR A 1091 -1.39 1.00 -15.45
CA TYR A 1091 -0.45 1.46 -14.44
C TYR A 1091 -1.00 1.29 -13.04
N GLU A 1092 -2.23 1.71 -12.79
CA GLU A 1092 -2.89 1.58 -11.49
C GLU A 1092 -3.04 0.12 -11.08
N ASP A 1093 -3.47 -0.77 -11.98
CA ASP A 1093 -3.53 -2.22 -11.74
C ASP A 1093 -2.16 -2.76 -11.32
N ILE A 1094 -1.10 -2.45 -12.07
CA ILE A 1094 0.25 -2.91 -11.75
C ILE A 1094 0.73 -2.35 -10.40
N GLN A 1095 0.41 -1.10 -10.07
CA GLN A 1095 0.81 -0.48 -8.81
C GLN A 1095 0.03 -1.05 -7.61
N SER A 1096 -1.28 -1.17 -7.73
CA SER A 1096 -2.23 -1.49 -6.65
C SER A 1096 -2.30 -2.99 -6.39
N THR A 1097 -2.70 -3.78 -7.38
CA THR A 1097 -2.93 -5.22 -7.24
C THR A 1097 -1.68 -6.03 -7.56
N GLY A 1098 -0.80 -5.51 -8.42
CA GLY A 1098 0.32 -6.29 -8.96
C GLY A 1098 -0.17 -7.37 -9.91
N SER A 1099 -1.21 -7.05 -10.69
CA SER A 1099 -1.72 -7.83 -11.83
C SER A 1099 -2.04 -6.86 -12.97
N PHE A 1100 -2.35 -7.36 -14.17
CA PHE A 1100 -2.94 -6.57 -15.27
C PHE A 1100 -3.67 -7.51 -16.24
N ASN A 1101 -4.65 -6.98 -16.99
CA ASN A 1101 -5.31 -7.74 -18.06
C ASN A 1101 -4.40 -7.83 -19.30
N THR A 1102 -4.26 -9.03 -19.86
CA THR A 1102 -3.30 -9.33 -20.93
C THR A 1102 -3.74 -8.88 -22.31
N ASP A 1103 -5.03 -8.81 -22.56
CA ASP A 1103 -5.59 -8.35 -23.83
C ASP A 1103 -5.49 -6.82 -23.90
N GLU A 1104 -5.77 -6.14 -22.78
CA GLU A 1104 -5.51 -4.71 -22.59
C GLU A 1104 -4.03 -4.37 -22.80
N MET A 1105 -3.10 -5.14 -22.21
CA MET A 1105 -1.66 -4.93 -22.43
C MET A 1105 -1.25 -5.20 -23.88
N SER A 1106 -1.82 -6.21 -24.52
CA SER A 1106 -1.57 -6.49 -25.95
C SER A 1106 -2.06 -5.36 -26.84
N LEU A 1107 -3.27 -4.85 -26.58
CA LEU A 1107 -3.84 -3.70 -27.29
C LEU A 1107 -2.93 -2.46 -27.15
N LEU A 1108 -2.45 -2.16 -25.93
CA LEU A 1108 -1.51 -1.06 -25.72
C LEU A 1108 -0.21 -1.24 -26.50
N ILE A 1109 0.34 -2.47 -26.55
CA ILE A 1109 1.57 -2.76 -27.28
C ILE A 1109 1.37 -2.64 -28.80
N GLU A 1110 0.25 -3.12 -29.32
CA GLU A 1110 -0.04 -3.10 -30.76
C GLU A 1110 -0.24 -1.67 -31.27
N GLN A 1111 -0.90 -0.82 -30.48
CA GLN A 1111 -1.34 0.50 -30.91
C GLN A 1111 -0.39 1.63 -30.46
N GLN A 1112 0.21 1.51 -29.28
CA GLN A 1112 1.14 2.50 -28.70
C GLN A 1112 2.32 1.81 -27.98
N PRO A 1113 3.19 1.10 -28.71
CA PRO A 1113 4.28 0.32 -28.11
C PRO A 1113 5.27 1.16 -27.30
N TRP A 1114 5.41 2.46 -27.58
CA TRP A 1114 6.23 3.38 -26.77
C TRP A 1114 5.61 3.67 -25.40
N GLN A 1115 4.28 3.83 -25.33
CA GLN A 1115 3.56 3.99 -24.07
C GLN A 1115 3.62 2.70 -23.22
N ALA A 1116 3.49 1.52 -23.85
CA ALA A 1116 3.73 0.25 -23.18
C ALA A 1116 5.16 0.19 -22.60
N LEU A 1117 6.18 0.64 -23.34
CA LEU A 1117 7.57 0.63 -22.86
C LEU A 1117 7.77 1.56 -21.66
N ARG A 1118 7.11 2.73 -21.67
CA ARG A 1118 7.04 3.66 -20.54
C ARG A 1118 6.39 3.00 -19.32
N LEU A 1119 5.29 2.28 -19.52
CA LEU A 1119 4.58 1.54 -18.46
C LEU A 1119 5.52 0.55 -17.74
N PHE A 1120 6.26 -0.26 -18.50
CA PHE A 1120 7.26 -1.19 -17.94
C PHE A 1120 8.36 -0.46 -17.17
N HIS A 1121 8.86 0.67 -17.66
CA HIS A 1121 9.91 1.45 -16.98
C HIS A 1121 9.45 2.05 -15.65
N CYS A 1122 8.22 2.59 -15.59
CA CYS A 1122 7.66 3.16 -14.37
C CYS A 1122 7.34 2.07 -13.33
N SER A 1123 6.88 0.90 -13.77
CA SER A 1123 6.50 -0.20 -12.88
C SER A 1123 7.69 -1.03 -12.39
N LYS A 1124 8.82 -1.03 -13.11
CA LYS A 1124 9.99 -1.89 -12.85
C LYS A 1124 10.46 -1.92 -11.38
N ARG A 1125 10.64 -0.75 -10.74
CA ARG A 1125 11.13 -0.68 -9.34
C ARG A 1125 10.19 -1.33 -8.32
N ARG A 1126 8.89 -1.35 -8.59
CA ARG A 1126 7.88 -1.95 -7.69
C ARG A 1126 7.70 -3.43 -8.01
N THR A 1127 7.73 -3.80 -9.29
CA THR A 1127 7.75 -5.20 -9.75
C THR A 1127 8.99 -5.94 -9.22
N GLU A 1128 10.15 -5.28 -9.13
CA GLU A 1128 11.37 -5.82 -8.52
C GLU A 1128 11.23 -6.06 -7.00
N ARG A 1129 10.34 -5.32 -6.32
CA ARG A 1129 10.11 -5.43 -4.86
C ARG A 1129 9.02 -6.43 -4.49
N ARG A 1130 8.11 -6.77 -5.39
CA ARG A 1130 7.08 -7.80 -5.14
C ARG A 1130 7.68 -9.19 -5.32
N THR A 1131 7.23 -10.13 -4.48
CA THR A 1131 7.78 -11.49 -4.35
C THR A 1131 7.19 -12.51 -5.32
N ASP A 1132 6.16 -12.16 -6.09
CA ASP A 1132 5.52 -13.08 -7.04
C ASP A 1132 6.34 -13.19 -8.34
N VAL A 1133 6.97 -14.35 -8.54
CA VAL A 1133 7.80 -14.69 -9.70
C VAL A 1133 6.96 -14.75 -10.98
N TYR A 1134 5.74 -15.28 -10.91
CA TYR A 1134 4.86 -15.44 -12.07
C TYR A 1134 4.47 -14.07 -12.63
N PHE A 1135 4.12 -13.13 -11.76
CA PHE A 1135 3.83 -11.75 -12.18
C PHE A 1135 5.03 -11.07 -12.85
N ARG A 1136 6.24 -11.27 -12.31
CA ARG A 1136 7.47 -10.70 -12.87
C ARG A 1136 7.77 -11.28 -14.25
N GLN A 1137 7.69 -12.59 -14.42
CA GLN A 1137 7.90 -13.26 -15.70
C GLN A 1137 6.87 -12.81 -16.75
N ARG A 1138 5.60 -12.68 -16.35
CA ARG A 1138 4.54 -12.15 -17.22
C ARG A 1138 4.84 -10.71 -17.63
N MET A 1139 5.29 -9.85 -16.71
CA MET A 1139 5.73 -8.48 -17.03
C MET A 1139 6.91 -8.47 -18.00
N ASP A 1140 7.91 -9.33 -17.82
CA ASP A 1140 9.06 -9.43 -18.72
C ASP A 1140 8.65 -9.95 -20.11
N PHE A 1141 7.69 -10.88 -20.19
CA PHE A 1141 7.13 -11.35 -21.46
C PHE A 1141 6.52 -10.19 -22.27
N TYR A 1142 5.65 -9.40 -21.64
CA TYR A 1142 5.05 -8.25 -22.33
C TYR A 1142 6.06 -7.12 -22.58
N HIS A 1143 7.08 -6.97 -21.74
CA HIS A 1143 8.19 -6.05 -22.01
C HIS A 1143 9.00 -6.48 -23.23
N ALA A 1144 9.25 -7.78 -23.41
CA ALA A 1144 9.87 -8.32 -24.62
C ALA A 1144 8.99 -8.08 -25.85
N LYS A 1145 7.69 -8.42 -25.78
CA LYS A 1145 6.69 -8.14 -26.83
C LYS A 1145 6.72 -6.66 -27.24
N THR A 1146 6.76 -5.77 -26.26
CA THR A 1146 6.87 -4.31 -26.46
C THR A 1146 8.17 -3.91 -27.17
N LEU A 1147 9.30 -4.48 -26.76
CA LEU A 1147 10.60 -4.19 -27.37
C LEU A 1147 10.68 -4.68 -28.81
N ILE A 1148 10.00 -5.77 -29.17
CA ILE A 1148 9.86 -6.21 -30.56
C ILE A 1148 9.07 -5.17 -31.35
N ALA A 1149 7.92 -4.74 -30.82
CA ALA A 1149 7.06 -3.76 -31.48
C ALA A 1149 7.74 -2.40 -31.72
N VAL A 1150 8.69 -1.96 -30.86
CA VAL A 1150 9.53 -0.77 -31.10
C VAL A 1150 10.85 -1.06 -31.84
N HIS A 1151 10.97 -2.21 -32.51
CA HIS A 1151 12.15 -2.67 -33.25
C HIS A 1151 13.47 -2.69 -32.44
N ARG A 1152 13.38 -2.86 -31.11
CA ARG A 1152 14.53 -3.06 -30.22
C ARG A 1152 14.84 -4.54 -30.05
N LEU A 1153 14.94 -5.25 -31.17
CA LEU A 1153 15.07 -6.71 -31.25
C LEU A 1153 16.20 -7.27 -30.39
N ARG A 1154 17.34 -6.57 -30.29
CA ARG A 1154 18.45 -7.00 -29.42
C ARG A 1154 18.10 -6.97 -27.93
N SER A 1155 17.31 -5.98 -27.51
CA SER A 1155 16.84 -5.88 -26.12
C SER A 1155 15.72 -6.88 -25.86
N ALA A 1156 14.79 -7.05 -26.81
CA ALA A 1156 13.75 -8.08 -26.74
C ALA A 1156 14.37 -9.48 -26.65
N GLN A 1157 15.33 -9.81 -27.51
CA GLN A 1157 16.03 -11.09 -27.51
C GLN A 1157 16.74 -11.33 -26.17
N LYS A 1158 17.28 -10.30 -25.53
CA LYS A 1158 17.87 -10.42 -24.20
C LYS A 1158 16.82 -10.85 -23.16
N ILE A 1159 15.63 -10.25 -23.18
CA ILE A 1159 14.53 -10.62 -22.28
C ILE A 1159 13.93 -11.98 -22.64
N ILE A 1160 13.75 -12.30 -23.92
CA ILE A 1160 13.29 -13.63 -24.38
C ILE A 1160 14.25 -14.72 -23.93
N ASN A 1161 15.55 -14.48 -24.05
CA ASN A 1161 16.57 -15.42 -23.56
C ASN A 1161 16.53 -15.52 -22.02
N GLN A 1162 16.22 -14.44 -21.32
CA GLN A 1162 16.04 -14.43 -19.87
C GLN A 1162 14.78 -15.22 -19.45
N LEU A 1163 13.66 -15.07 -20.15
CA LEU A 1163 12.42 -15.81 -19.90
C LEU A 1163 12.56 -17.30 -20.23
N ALA A 1164 13.17 -17.64 -21.37
CA ALA A 1164 13.52 -19.02 -21.72
C ALA A 1164 14.44 -19.63 -20.64
N ALA A 1165 15.37 -18.82 -20.13
CA ALA A 1165 16.25 -19.20 -19.04
C ALA A 1165 15.55 -19.36 -17.69
N GLN A 1166 14.35 -18.79 -17.50
CA GLN A 1166 13.56 -18.87 -16.27
C GLN A 1166 12.43 -19.93 -16.37
N GLY A 1167 12.36 -20.70 -17.45
CA GLY A 1167 11.34 -21.75 -17.64
C GLY A 1167 9.96 -21.21 -18.04
N TYR A 1168 9.89 -20.02 -18.63
CA TYR A 1168 8.63 -19.47 -19.14
C TYR A 1168 8.10 -20.31 -20.32
N SER A 1169 6.77 -20.36 -20.50
CA SER A 1169 6.10 -21.18 -21.52
C SER A 1169 6.75 -21.05 -22.91
N GLU A 1170 7.25 -22.16 -23.47
CA GLU A 1170 7.85 -22.17 -24.81
C GLU A 1170 6.82 -21.85 -25.90
N GLU A 1171 5.53 -22.15 -25.68
CA GLU A 1171 4.47 -21.75 -26.60
C GLU A 1171 4.39 -20.22 -26.73
N ASP A 1172 4.49 -19.51 -25.61
CA ASP A 1172 4.46 -18.05 -25.61
C ASP A 1172 5.76 -17.45 -26.15
N LEU A 1173 6.91 -18.04 -25.82
CA LEU A 1173 8.19 -17.61 -26.37
C LEU A 1173 8.29 -17.86 -27.89
N ALA A 1174 7.67 -18.92 -28.40
CA ALA A 1174 7.57 -19.17 -29.83
C ALA A 1174 6.82 -18.02 -30.53
N LYS A 1175 5.74 -17.49 -29.94
CA LYS A 1175 5.01 -16.32 -30.47
C LYS A 1175 5.94 -15.09 -30.60
N LEU A 1176 6.86 -14.88 -29.65
CA LEU A 1176 7.85 -13.78 -29.70
C LEU A 1176 9.01 -14.02 -30.68
N ARG A 1177 9.32 -15.27 -31.06
CA ARG A 1177 10.42 -15.60 -31.99
C ARG A 1177 9.99 -15.57 -33.47
N VAL A 1178 8.69 -15.76 -33.73
CA VAL A 1178 8.10 -15.74 -35.07
C VAL A 1178 7.88 -14.31 -35.57
N THR A 1179 7.76 -13.36 -34.65
CA THR A 1179 7.57 -11.92 -34.90
C THR A 1179 8.92 -11.22 -35.03
#